data_AF-A0A953CR30-F1
#
_entry.id   AF-A0A953CR30-F1
#
_cell.length_a   1.000
_cell.length_b   1.000
_cell.length_c   1.000
_cell.angle_alpha   90.00
_cell.angle_beta   90.00
_cell.angle_gamma   90.00
#
_symmetry.space_group_name_H-M   'P 1'
#
loop_
_entity.id
_entity.type
_entity.pdbx_description
1 polymer ?
#
loop_
_entity_poly.entity_id
_entity_poly.type
_entity_poly.pdbx_seq_one_letter_code
_entity_poly.pdbx_strand_id
1 'polypeptide(L)'
;MATREGSLEAPTRHPIDWKNPDFYDETSLNQELERVFDVCHGCRRCVNLCTAFPRLFDLIDESTTGELDGVEKNQFWEVVDRCYLCDMCFMTKCPYVPPHEWNIDFPHLMLRAKAVKYKQQGARFRDELLSSTDLMGKLATIPVVVQTVNTLTNTPAARKLLDSTLGIHAERKLPEYTTTKFRSNAKPNDSFPVQNGARTPGKVAIYATCYINYNEPGIGHDLLHILEHNEIPVRLVEKEACCGMPKLELGDLETVEKLKNQNIPYLFQLAQDGYAILSAVPSCTLMYKQELPLLFPDDPAVQAVAAATFDPFEYLALRNQDNLLKIDFKRSLGKISYHIPCHQRVQNFGKKTKDILQLVPETTLNVVERCSGHDGTWGVKSEHFADSMKIGRPVFKQMAAAEPDYISSDCAIAARHIAQGIGENKAQKLHPLTLLRMAYGSDTDSTPALNADPAATQSTPTKDRSMTTITPDNLLTLEAYSKVRNDFRAKVMMHKKTRKIHLGDHVTLIFEDELTIRYQIQEMLRVERIFEEKEIIHELETYTPLVPDGHNWKATMMIEYPDPDERAMRLATMIGIEDKVWIKVANHPPVYAIADEDLERENSEKTASVHFLRFELTVDMIRALQQGAVLSMGIDHPAYQATIDTVAAGIRASLLNDLTAE
;
A
#
# COMPACT_ATOMS: atom_id res chain seq x y z
N MET A 1 -31.17 -2.21 -21.38
CA MET A 1 -30.61 -2.22 -20.01
C MET A 1 -29.71 -1.01 -19.89
N ALA A 2 -29.87 -0.18 -18.87
CA ALA A 2 -29.00 0.98 -18.69
C ALA A 2 -27.60 0.48 -18.35
N THR A 3 -26.64 0.70 -19.25
CA THR A 3 -25.20 0.51 -19.00
C THR A 3 -24.80 1.41 -17.85
N ARG A 4 -24.75 0.84 -16.64
CA ARG A 4 -24.15 1.48 -15.48
C ARG A 4 -22.64 1.32 -15.61
N GLU A 5 -21.90 2.42 -15.56
CA GLU A 5 -20.45 2.37 -15.58
C GLU A 5 -19.94 1.77 -14.25
N GLY A 6 -19.39 0.56 -14.31
CA GLY A 6 -18.89 -0.20 -13.17
C GLY A 6 -19.92 -1.13 -12.51
N SER A 7 -19.46 -2.30 -12.08
CA SER A 7 -20.28 -3.25 -11.31
C SER A 7 -20.29 -2.88 -9.82
N LEU A 8 -21.46 -2.86 -9.18
CA LEU A 8 -21.61 -2.79 -7.72
C LEU A 8 -21.63 -4.19 -7.07
N GLU A 9 -21.59 -5.24 -7.89
CA GLU A 9 -21.57 -6.62 -7.44
C GLU A 9 -20.17 -7.01 -6.95
N ALA A 10 -20.11 -8.03 -6.10
CA ALA A 10 -18.83 -8.57 -5.67
C ALA A 10 -18.04 -9.08 -6.88
N PRO A 11 -16.72 -8.77 -6.99
CA PRO A 11 -15.89 -9.28 -8.07
C PRO A 11 -15.95 -10.81 -8.13
N THR A 12 -16.13 -11.36 -9.33
CA THR A 12 -16.06 -12.79 -9.58
C THR A 12 -14.70 -13.12 -10.21
N ARG A 13 -13.93 -14.01 -9.58
CA ARG A 13 -12.70 -14.56 -10.16
C ARG A 13 -13.03 -15.82 -10.96
N HIS A 14 -12.56 -15.89 -12.19
CA HIS A 14 -12.71 -17.09 -13.02
C HIS A 14 -11.53 -18.05 -12.85
N PRO A 15 -11.76 -19.38 -12.95
CA PRO A 15 -10.67 -20.34 -13.00
C PRO A 15 -9.71 -20.08 -14.15
N ILE A 16 -8.44 -20.41 -13.95
CA ILE A 16 -7.38 -20.23 -14.93
C ILE A 16 -7.23 -21.53 -15.72
N ASP A 17 -7.58 -21.51 -16.99
CA ASP A 17 -7.51 -22.67 -17.88
C ASP A 17 -6.09 -22.96 -18.40
N TRP A 18 -5.11 -23.01 -17.49
CA TRP A 18 -3.69 -23.12 -17.83
C TRP A 18 -3.30 -24.46 -18.45
N LYS A 19 -4.17 -25.49 -18.37
CA LYS A 19 -3.96 -26.80 -18.98
C LYS A 19 -4.31 -26.82 -20.46
N ASN A 20 -5.16 -25.90 -20.91
CA ASN A 20 -5.54 -25.79 -22.30
C ASN A 20 -4.38 -25.25 -23.14
N PRO A 21 -4.00 -25.91 -24.26
CA PRO A 21 -2.97 -25.40 -25.16
C PRO A 21 -3.20 -23.95 -25.61
N ASP A 22 -4.45 -23.53 -25.80
CA ASP A 22 -4.83 -22.17 -26.24
C ASP A 22 -4.47 -21.09 -25.21
N PHE A 23 -4.34 -21.47 -23.93
CA PHE A 23 -3.82 -20.58 -22.88
C PHE A 23 -2.43 -20.04 -23.25
N TYR A 24 -1.64 -20.82 -23.98
CA TYR A 24 -0.29 -20.46 -24.39
C TYR A 24 -0.20 -19.90 -25.82
N ASP A 25 -1.33 -19.69 -26.50
CA ASP A 25 -1.34 -19.07 -27.82
C ASP A 25 -1.00 -17.57 -27.72
N GLU A 26 0.12 -17.19 -28.35
CA GLU A 26 0.64 -15.83 -28.29
C GLU A 26 -0.22 -14.83 -29.06
N THR A 27 -0.93 -15.27 -30.10
CA THR A 27 -1.81 -14.40 -30.88
C THR A 27 -3.02 -13.97 -30.04
N SER A 28 -3.70 -14.95 -29.42
CA SER A 28 -4.80 -14.73 -28.48
C SER A 28 -4.36 -13.94 -27.25
N LEU A 29 -3.16 -14.20 -26.72
CA LEU A 29 -2.61 -13.43 -25.62
C LEU A 29 -2.45 -11.96 -26.01
N ASN A 30 -1.83 -11.67 -27.15
CA ASN A 30 -1.61 -10.30 -27.59
C ASN A 30 -2.91 -9.56 -27.86
N GLN A 31 -3.94 -10.21 -28.42
CA GLN A 31 -5.27 -9.63 -28.58
C GLN A 31 -5.90 -9.25 -27.23
N GLU A 32 -5.75 -10.10 -26.23
CA GLU A 32 -6.28 -9.83 -24.89
C GLU A 32 -5.47 -8.76 -24.15
N LEU A 33 -4.14 -8.73 -24.32
CA LEU A 33 -3.29 -7.63 -23.85
C LEU A 33 -3.72 -6.31 -24.47
N GLU A 34 -3.92 -6.25 -25.79
CA GLU A 34 -4.41 -5.07 -26.49
C GLU A 34 -5.73 -4.59 -25.87
N ARG A 35 -6.73 -5.48 -25.80
CA ARG A 35 -8.06 -5.15 -25.25
C ARG A 35 -7.99 -4.60 -23.82
N VAL A 36 -7.22 -5.25 -22.94
CA VAL A 36 -7.14 -4.84 -21.53
C VAL A 36 -6.33 -3.56 -21.37
N PHE A 37 -5.25 -3.39 -22.13
CA PHE A 37 -4.41 -2.19 -22.07
C PHE A 37 -5.15 -0.96 -22.58
N ASP A 38 -5.97 -1.10 -23.63
CA ASP A 38 -6.81 -0.04 -24.17
C ASP A 38 -7.84 0.44 -23.12
N VAL A 39 -8.53 -0.50 -22.48
CA VAL A 39 -9.45 -0.20 -21.38
C VAL A 39 -8.73 0.46 -20.19
N CYS A 40 -7.53 -0.03 -19.86
CA CYS A 40 -6.71 0.56 -18.79
C CYS A 40 -6.28 1.99 -19.13
N HIS A 41 -5.91 2.24 -20.39
CA HIS A 41 -5.51 3.56 -20.90
C HIS A 41 -6.64 4.57 -20.83
N GLY A 42 -7.86 4.18 -21.22
CA GLY A 42 -9.03 5.04 -21.10
C GLY A 42 -9.37 5.41 -19.64
N CYS A 43 -9.11 4.50 -18.69
CA CYS A 43 -9.50 4.68 -17.29
C CYS A 43 -8.42 5.34 -16.41
N ARG A 44 -7.15 4.96 -16.58
CA ARG A 44 -5.94 5.33 -15.80
C ARG A 44 -6.01 5.29 -14.27
N ARG A 45 -7.09 4.76 -13.68
CA ARG A 45 -7.33 4.75 -12.23
C ARG A 45 -6.26 4.03 -11.41
N CYS A 46 -5.58 3.05 -12.01
CA CYS A 46 -4.58 2.22 -11.35
C CYS A 46 -3.16 2.81 -11.34
N VAL A 47 -2.95 4.02 -11.89
CA VAL A 47 -1.62 4.66 -12.06
C VAL A 47 -0.76 4.68 -10.79
N ASN A 48 -1.38 4.86 -9.62
CA ASN A 48 -0.68 4.99 -8.34
C ASN A 48 -0.49 3.68 -7.55
N LEU A 49 -0.85 2.53 -8.14
CA LEU A 49 -0.77 1.22 -7.46
C LEU A 49 0.61 0.57 -7.52
N CYS A 50 1.19 0.53 -8.72
CA CYS A 50 2.43 -0.16 -9.02
C CYS A 50 3.09 0.46 -10.26
N THR A 51 4.26 -0.03 -10.66
CA THR A 51 5.02 0.51 -11.81
C THR A 51 4.52 0.01 -13.17
N ALA A 52 3.65 -1.00 -13.22
CA ALA A 52 3.12 -1.52 -14.49
C ALA A 52 2.22 -0.51 -15.21
N PHE A 53 1.32 0.16 -14.48
CA PHE A 53 0.37 1.11 -15.08
C PHE A 53 1.02 2.41 -15.56
N PRO A 54 1.90 3.09 -14.79
CA PRO A 54 2.68 4.21 -15.31
C PRO A 54 3.42 3.84 -16.59
N ARG A 55 4.13 2.69 -16.61
CA ARG A 55 4.85 2.28 -17.82
C ARG A 55 3.92 2.05 -19.01
N LEU A 56 2.76 1.43 -18.79
CA LEU A 56 1.75 1.27 -19.84
C LEU A 56 1.30 2.63 -20.40
N PHE A 57 1.04 3.61 -19.54
CA PHE A 57 0.58 4.93 -19.98
C PHE A 57 1.69 5.71 -20.67
N ASP A 58 2.92 5.65 -20.17
CA ASP A 58 4.08 6.27 -20.81
C ASP A 58 4.27 5.72 -22.23
N LEU A 59 4.22 4.39 -22.41
CA LEU A 59 4.33 3.76 -23.73
C LEU A 59 3.29 4.27 -24.73
N ILE A 60 2.05 4.48 -24.27
CA ILE A 60 0.96 4.93 -25.13
C ILE A 60 1.08 6.44 -25.41
N ASP A 61 1.36 7.25 -24.38
CA ASP A 61 1.49 8.70 -24.49
C ASP A 61 2.69 9.11 -25.37
N GLU A 62 3.75 8.30 -25.39
CA GLU A 62 4.96 8.48 -26.22
C GLU A 62 4.81 7.90 -27.63
N SER A 63 3.73 7.17 -27.91
CA SER A 63 3.51 6.54 -29.22
C SER A 63 3.19 7.57 -30.32
N THR A 64 3.31 7.15 -31.58
CA THR A 64 3.06 8.07 -32.72
C THR A 64 1.61 8.52 -32.84
N THR A 65 0.66 7.74 -32.35
CA THR A 65 -0.79 8.03 -32.39
C THR A 65 -1.32 8.60 -31.08
N GLY A 66 -0.60 8.43 -29.97
CA GLY A 66 -1.10 8.71 -28.62
C GLY A 66 -2.10 7.67 -28.12
N GLU A 67 -2.26 6.56 -28.84
CA GLU A 67 -3.24 5.49 -28.60
C GLU A 67 -2.52 4.12 -28.63
N LEU A 68 -3.18 3.07 -28.16
CA LEU A 68 -2.53 1.75 -28.03
C LEU A 68 -2.08 1.15 -29.37
N ASP A 69 -2.73 1.53 -30.47
CA ASP A 69 -2.37 1.08 -31.82
C ASP A 69 -0.98 1.56 -32.28
N GLY A 70 -0.45 2.62 -31.66
CA GLY A 70 0.90 3.13 -31.88
C GLY A 70 1.98 2.44 -31.07
N VAL A 71 1.63 1.50 -30.18
CA VAL A 71 2.58 0.78 -29.31
C VAL A 71 2.95 -0.57 -29.92
N GLU A 72 4.25 -0.82 -30.06
CA GLU A 72 4.74 -2.09 -30.59
C GLU A 72 4.49 -3.23 -29.58
N LYS A 73 4.02 -4.39 -30.08
CA LYS A 73 3.65 -5.55 -29.24
C LYS A 73 4.78 -6.05 -28.34
N ASN A 74 6.02 -5.91 -28.79
CA ASN A 74 7.18 -6.31 -28.00
C ASN A 74 7.37 -5.43 -26.74
N GLN A 75 6.82 -4.21 -26.72
CA GLN A 75 6.89 -3.31 -25.56
C GLN A 75 5.87 -3.68 -24.48
N PHE A 76 4.84 -4.49 -24.79
CA PHE A 76 3.91 -4.98 -23.78
C PHE A 76 4.61 -5.77 -22.67
N TRP A 77 5.71 -6.44 -23.00
CA TRP A 77 6.53 -7.18 -22.04
C TRP A 77 7.12 -6.29 -20.96
N GLU A 78 7.34 -5.00 -21.22
CA GLU A 78 7.79 -4.04 -20.21
C GLU A 78 6.73 -3.81 -19.12
N VAL A 79 5.46 -3.87 -19.49
CA VAL A 79 4.32 -3.81 -18.55
C VAL A 79 4.19 -5.12 -17.79
N VAL A 80 4.27 -6.25 -18.50
CA VAL A 80 4.20 -7.61 -17.92
C VAL A 80 5.28 -7.84 -16.88
N ASP A 81 6.53 -7.43 -17.15
CA ASP A 81 7.66 -7.62 -16.24
C ASP A 81 7.58 -6.75 -14.99
N ARG A 82 6.83 -5.63 -15.04
CA ARG A 82 6.58 -4.73 -13.91
C ARG A 82 5.36 -5.13 -13.08
N CYS A 83 4.50 -6.00 -13.60
CA CYS A 83 3.43 -6.58 -12.80
C CYS A 83 3.98 -7.68 -11.90
N TYR A 84 3.62 -7.58 -10.62
CA TYR A 84 4.03 -8.52 -9.61
C TYR A 84 2.88 -9.30 -8.95
N LEU A 85 1.74 -9.42 -9.64
CA LEU A 85 0.63 -10.30 -9.25
C LEU A 85 0.08 -10.08 -7.83
N CYS A 86 0.16 -8.85 -7.29
CA CYS A 86 -0.37 -8.57 -5.95
C CYS A 86 -1.90 -8.47 -5.86
N ASP A 87 -2.61 -8.59 -6.99
CA ASP A 87 -4.07 -8.54 -7.13
C ASP A 87 -4.82 -7.30 -6.64
N MET A 88 -4.11 -6.30 -6.11
CA MET A 88 -4.75 -5.10 -5.55
C MET A 88 -5.53 -4.30 -6.60
N CYS A 89 -5.10 -4.30 -7.87
CA CYS A 89 -5.82 -3.62 -8.95
C CYS A 89 -7.17 -4.28 -9.24
N PHE A 90 -7.25 -5.61 -9.21
CA PHE A 90 -8.48 -6.38 -9.34
C PHE A 90 -9.37 -6.18 -8.11
N MET A 91 -8.83 -6.38 -6.91
CA MET A 91 -9.64 -6.42 -5.68
C MET A 91 -10.18 -5.06 -5.24
N THR A 92 -9.45 -3.96 -5.48
CA THR A 92 -9.76 -2.69 -4.80
C THR A 92 -9.91 -1.47 -5.70
N LYS A 93 -9.47 -1.52 -6.97
CA LYS A 93 -9.42 -0.31 -7.82
C LYS A 93 -10.19 -0.43 -9.13
N CYS A 94 -10.09 -1.55 -9.83
CA CYS A 94 -10.70 -1.71 -11.15
C CYS A 94 -12.23 -1.81 -11.03
N PRO A 95 -13.00 -0.88 -11.64
CA PRO A 95 -14.46 -0.96 -11.65
C PRO A 95 -15.01 -1.95 -12.70
N TYR A 96 -14.13 -2.46 -13.56
CA TYR A 96 -14.47 -3.25 -14.74
C TYR A 96 -14.14 -4.75 -14.60
N VAL A 97 -13.91 -5.19 -13.37
CA VAL A 97 -13.74 -6.62 -13.02
C VAL A 97 -15.04 -7.39 -13.25
N PRO A 98 -14.97 -8.72 -13.47
CA PRO A 98 -16.17 -9.53 -13.65
C PRO A 98 -17.09 -9.39 -12.41
N PRO A 99 -18.42 -9.34 -12.58
CA PRO A 99 -19.18 -9.66 -13.78
C PRO A 99 -19.42 -8.48 -14.75
N HIS A 100 -18.66 -7.38 -14.63
CA HIS A 100 -18.73 -6.30 -15.62
C HIS A 100 -18.42 -6.83 -17.02
N GLU A 101 -19.10 -6.30 -18.05
CA GLU A 101 -19.01 -6.79 -19.43
C GLU A 101 -17.59 -6.72 -20.02
N TRP A 102 -16.76 -5.79 -19.54
CA TRP A 102 -15.35 -5.68 -19.95
C TRP A 102 -14.44 -6.73 -19.31
N ASN A 103 -14.90 -7.45 -18.29
CA ASN A 103 -14.25 -8.66 -17.78
C ASN A 103 -12.73 -8.49 -17.52
N ILE A 104 -12.33 -7.39 -16.86
CA ILE A 104 -10.91 -7.05 -16.70
C ILE A 104 -10.31 -7.81 -15.52
N ASP A 105 -9.46 -8.79 -15.85
CA ASP A 105 -8.60 -9.48 -14.90
C ASP A 105 -7.13 -9.25 -15.25
N PHE A 106 -6.65 -8.04 -14.91
CA PHE A 106 -5.28 -7.64 -15.21
C PHE A 106 -4.24 -8.59 -14.60
N PRO A 107 -4.30 -8.99 -13.30
CA PRO A 107 -3.29 -9.87 -12.74
C PRO A 107 -3.23 -11.25 -13.39
N HIS A 108 -4.36 -11.91 -13.67
CA HIS A 108 -4.32 -13.22 -14.32
C HIS A 108 -3.90 -13.14 -15.78
N LEU A 109 -4.20 -12.03 -16.47
CA LEU A 109 -3.64 -11.79 -17.80
C LEU A 109 -2.11 -11.65 -17.75
N MET A 110 -1.57 -10.95 -16.75
CA MET A 110 -0.13 -10.87 -16.54
C MET A 110 0.47 -12.23 -16.18
N LEU A 111 -0.23 -13.06 -15.38
CA LEU A 111 0.17 -14.45 -15.11
C LEU A 111 0.20 -15.29 -16.38
N ARG A 112 -0.83 -15.20 -17.24
CA ARG A 112 -0.85 -15.86 -18.57
C ARG A 112 0.35 -15.42 -19.40
N ALA A 113 0.60 -14.11 -19.50
CA ALA A 113 1.74 -13.58 -20.25
C ALA A 113 3.08 -14.12 -19.72
N LYS A 114 3.28 -14.10 -18.39
CA LYS A 114 4.47 -14.67 -17.74
C LYS A 114 4.60 -16.18 -18.00
N ALA A 115 3.51 -16.93 -18.00
CA ALA A 115 3.52 -18.36 -18.30
C ALA A 115 3.88 -18.65 -19.76
N VAL A 116 3.40 -17.86 -20.72
CA VAL A 116 3.83 -17.95 -22.13
C VAL A 116 5.32 -17.68 -22.25
N LYS A 117 5.80 -16.58 -21.65
CA LYS A 117 7.23 -16.22 -21.65
C LYS A 117 8.09 -17.31 -21.01
N TYR A 118 7.66 -17.87 -19.88
CA TYR A 118 8.37 -18.96 -19.20
C TYR A 118 8.45 -20.21 -20.06
N LYS A 119 7.36 -20.60 -20.75
CA LYS A 119 7.36 -21.78 -21.63
C LYS A 119 8.29 -21.62 -22.84
N GLN A 120 8.45 -20.40 -23.35
CA GLN A 120 9.32 -20.10 -24.48
C GLN A 120 10.79 -19.95 -24.09
N GLN A 121 11.08 -19.32 -22.95
CA GLN A 121 12.43 -18.84 -22.61
C GLN A 121 13.01 -19.45 -21.33
N GLY A 122 12.18 -20.08 -20.49
CA GLY A 122 12.52 -20.47 -19.13
C GLY A 122 12.73 -19.26 -18.20
N ALA A 123 13.36 -19.50 -17.06
CA ALA A 123 13.81 -18.44 -16.15
C ALA A 123 15.32 -18.22 -16.28
N ARG A 124 15.77 -17.00 -15.98
CA ARG A 124 17.20 -16.74 -15.79
C ARG A 124 17.69 -17.49 -14.56
N PHE A 125 18.96 -17.89 -14.55
CA PHE A 125 19.58 -18.56 -13.40
C PHE A 125 19.34 -17.85 -12.06
N ARG A 126 19.42 -16.50 -12.02
CA ARG A 126 19.07 -15.69 -10.84
C ARG A 126 17.65 -15.95 -10.36
N ASP A 127 16.69 -15.93 -11.28
CA ASP A 127 15.27 -16.03 -10.95
C ASP A 127 14.93 -17.46 -10.52
N GLU A 128 15.57 -18.47 -11.12
CA GLU A 128 15.52 -19.86 -10.66
C GLU A 128 16.07 -20.01 -9.23
N LEU A 129 17.23 -19.40 -8.95
CA LEU A 129 17.87 -19.41 -7.64
C LEU A 129 16.96 -18.79 -6.58
N LEU A 130 16.44 -17.57 -6.83
CA LEU A 130 15.60 -16.82 -5.89
C LEU A 130 14.23 -17.49 -5.66
N SER A 131 13.67 -18.15 -6.68
CA SER A 131 12.38 -18.85 -6.57
C SER A 131 12.48 -20.26 -5.99
N SER A 132 13.69 -20.84 -5.89
CA SER A 132 13.92 -22.19 -5.36
C SER A 132 14.15 -22.19 -3.85
N THR A 133 13.22 -21.56 -3.11
CA THR A 133 13.35 -21.24 -1.69
C THR A 133 13.61 -22.45 -0.78
N ASP A 134 12.92 -23.58 -1.00
CA ASP A 134 13.12 -24.79 -0.17
C ASP A 134 14.48 -25.46 -0.45
N LEU A 135 14.91 -25.51 -1.72
CA LEU A 135 16.24 -26.02 -2.07
C LEU A 135 17.34 -25.14 -1.47
N MET A 136 17.23 -23.82 -1.63
CA MET A 136 18.18 -22.87 -1.07
C MET A 136 18.19 -22.94 0.46
N GLY A 137 17.03 -23.00 1.10
CA GLY A 137 16.93 -23.19 2.54
C GLY A 137 17.60 -24.47 3.03
N LYS A 138 17.38 -25.60 2.35
CA LYS A 138 18.03 -26.89 2.70
C LYS A 138 19.55 -26.82 2.64
N LEU A 139 20.11 -26.16 1.61
CA LEU A 139 21.55 -26.02 1.42
C LEU A 139 22.16 -24.96 2.35
N ALA A 140 21.53 -23.79 2.45
CA ALA A 140 22.03 -22.65 3.22
C ALA A 140 21.97 -22.87 4.73
N THR A 141 21.13 -23.79 5.22
CA THR A 141 21.02 -24.12 6.66
C THR A 141 21.87 -25.31 7.09
N ILE A 142 22.77 -25.82 6.23
CA ILE A 142 23.76 -26.83 6.62
C ILE A 142 24.73 -26.18 7.64
N PRO A 143 25.08 -26.85 8.76
CA PRO A 143 26.06 -26.33 9.71
C PRO A 143 27.35 -25.90 9.00
N VAL A 144 27.97 -24.81 9.46
CA VAL A 144 29.11 -24.11 8.81
C VAL A 144 28.73 -23.36 7.53
N VAL A 145 27.94 -23.93 6.62
CA VAL A 145 27.48 -23.24 5.39
C VAL A 145 26.66 -22.00 5.72
N VAL A 146 25.77 -22.09 6.71
CA VAL A 146 24.92 -20.98 7.16
C VAL A 146 25.72 -19.76 7.63
N GLN A 147 26.83 -19.99 8.34
CA GLN A 147 27.70 -18.91 8.80
C GLN A 147 28.36 -18.24 7.60
N THR A 148 28.89 -19.03 6.66
CA THR A 148 29.48 -18.50 5.43
C THR A 148 28.46 -17.73 4.61
N VAL A 149 27.25 -18.26 4.39
CA VAL A 149 26.20 -17.60 3.62
C VAL A 149 25.81 -16.27 4.28
N ASN A 150 25.52 -16.25 5.58
CA ASN A 150 25.13 -15.03 6.28
C ASN A 150 26.27 -13.99 6.32
N THR A 151 27.53 -14.43 6.50
CA THR A 151 28.69 -13.53 6.41
C THR A 151 28.83 -12.93 5.01
N LEU A 152 28.69 -13.72 3.95
CA LEU A 152 28.73 -13.22 2.57
C LEU A 152 27.59 -12.25 2.28
N THR A 153 26.37 -12.53 2.75
CA THR A 153 25.22 -11.63 2.55
C THR A 153 25.26 -10.37 3.41
N ASN A 154 26.18 -10.28 4.38
CA ASN A 154 26.36 -9.08 5.21
C ASN A 154 27.67 -8.33 4.89
N THR A 155 28.55 -8.88 4.03
CA THR A 155 29.84 -8.26 3.69
C THR A 155 29.72 -7.34 2.46
N PRO A 156 30.04 -6.04 2.55
CA PRO A 156 29.84 -5.08 1.44
C PRO A 156 30.53 -5.48 0.12
N ALA A 157 31.75 -6.02 0.17
CA ALA A 157 32.47 -6.46 -1.03
C ALA A 157 31.79 -7.66 -1.70
N ALA A 158 31.33 -8.64 -0.91
CA ALA A 158 30.58 -9.78 -1.41
C ALA A 158 29.21 -9.37 -1.96
N ARG A 159 28.55 -8.39 -1.34
CA ARG A 159 27.30 -7.79 -1.86
C ARG A 159 27.48 -7.12 -3.21
N LYS A 160 28.55 -6.34 -3.39
CA LYS A 160 28.88 -5.75 -4.70
C LYS A 160 29.14 -6.82 -5.76
N LEU A 161 29.77 -7.94 -5.40
CA LEU A 161 29.98 -9.06 -6.31
C LEU A 161 28.66 -9.76 -6.67
N LEU A 162 27.78 -10.01 -5.70
CA LEU A 162 26.45 -10.59 -5.95
C LEU A 162 25.60 -9.69 -6.85
N ASP A 163 25.71 -8.37 -6.68
CA ASP A 163 25.04 -7.40 -7.54
C ASP A 163 25.55 -7.49 -8.98
N SER A 164 26.87 -7.37 -9.18
CA SER A 164 27.45 -7.37 -10.53
C SER A 164 27.33 -8.70 -11.28
N THR A 165 27.23 -9.83 -10.56
CA THR A 165 27.17 -11.17 -11.17
C THR A 165 25.76 -11.73 -11.28
N LEU A 166 24.94 -11.53 -10.24
CA LEU A 166 23.60 -12.10 -10.15
C LEU A 166 22.51 -11.03 -10.13
N GLY A 167 22.81 -9.73 -10.26
CA GLY A 167 21.80 -8.67 -10.26
C GLY A 167 20.93 -8.66 -8.99
N ILE A 168 21.52 -9.03 -7.85
CA ILE A 168 20.91 -8.93 -6.51
C ILE A 168 21.48 -7.69 -5.85
N HIS A 169 20.66 -6.64 -5.71
CA HIS A 169 21.14 -5.30 -5.38
C HIS A 169 21.98 -5.27 -4.10
N ALA A 170 23.16 -4.66 -4.15
CA ALA A 170 24.13 -4.71 -3.05
C ALA A 170 23.56 -4.17 -1.72
N GLU A 171 22.75 -3.11 -1.79
CA GLU A 171 22.15 -2.45 -0.63
C GLU A 171 20.88 -3.12 -0.10
N ARG A 172 20.33 -4.12 -0.78
CA ARG A 172 19.13 -4.82 -0.29
C ARG A 172 19.45 -5.61 0.98
N LYS A 173 18.71 -5.35 2.07
CA LYS A 173 18.75 -6.19 3.28
C LYS A 173 18.07 -7.53 3.01
N LEU A 174 18.87 -8.59 2.84
CA LEU A 174 18.36 -9.94 2.63
C LEU A 174 17.97 -10.63 3.95
N PRO A 175 17.05 -11.61 3.92
CA PRO A 175 16.81 -12.48 5.06
C PRO A 175 18.04 -13.34 5.35
N GLU A 176 18.36 -13.47 6.64
CA GLU A 176 19.39 -14.40 7.10
C GLU A 176 18.82 -15.81 7.20
N TYR A 177 19.68 -16.82 7.08
CA TYR A 177 19.34 -18.21 7.33
C TYR A 177 19.64 -18.60 8.78
N THR A 178 18.84 -19.51 9.34
CA THR A 178 19.01 -20.02 10.71
C THR A 178 19.81 -21.33 10.75
N THR A 179 20.61 -21.52 11.80
CA THR A 179 21.17 -22.84 12.16
C THR A 179 20.10 -23.77 12.75
N THR A 180 19.06 -23.20 13.36
CA THR A 180 18.05 -23.91 14.15
C THR A 180 16.71 -23.84 13.43
N LYS A 181 16.45 -24.83 12.58
CA LYS A 181 15.23 -24.89 11.74
C LYS A 181 13.99 -25.06 12.61
N PHE A 182 12.88 -24.44 12.25
CA PHE A 182 11.64 -24.56 13.02
C PHE A 182 11.17 -26.01 13.13
N ARG A 183 10.96 -26.71 12.00
CA ARG A 183 10.32 -28.04 12.01
C ARG A 183 11.06 -29.08 12.85
N SER A 184 12.40 -29.04 12.86
CA SER A 184 13.21 -29.98 13.65
C SER A 184 13.27 -29.65 15.14
N ASN A 185 12.88 -28.44 15.54
CA ASN A 185 12.96 -27.96 16.92
C ASN A 185 11.60 -27.60 17.52
N ALA A 186 10.54 -27.64 16.71
CA ALA A 186 9.17 -27.42 17.12
C ALA A 186 8.69 -28.53 18.05
N LYS A 187 7.96 -28.13 19.10
CA LYS A 187 7.36 -29.03 20.09
C LYS A 187 5.85 -28.79 20.10
N PRO A 188 5.11 -29.30 19.09
CA PRO A 188 3.65 -29.19 19.09
C PRO A 188 3.05 -29.99 20.24
N ASN A 189 1.99 -29.46 20.83
CA ASN A 189 1.27 -30.08 21.93
C ASN A 189 -0.15 -30.46 21.46
N ASP A 190 -0.42 -31.75 21.32
CA ASP A 190 -1.71 -32.29 20.89
C ASP A 190 -2.53 -32.90 22.04
N SER A 191 -2.11 -32.69 23.28
CA SER A 191 -2.73 -33.29 24.48
C SER A 191 -3.97 -32.55 24.97
N PHE A 192 -4.21 -31.31 24.52
CA PHE A 192 -5.38 -30.53 24.89
C PHE A 192 -6.68 -31.13 24.33
N PRO A 193 -7.81 -31.02 25.06
CA PRO A 193 -9.10 -31.45 24.54
C PRO A 193 -9.51 -30.64 23.31
N VAL A 194 -10.01 -31.32 22.29
CA VAL A 194 -10.51 -30.65 21.07
C VAL A 194 -11.82 -29.92 21.38
N GLN A 195 -11.84 -28.60 21.24
CA GLN A 195 -13.03 -27.77 21.39
C GLN A 195 -13.37 -27.05 20.08
N ASN A 196 -14.36 -27.54 19.35
CA ASN A 196 -14.84 -26.88 18.12
C ASN A 196 -15.61 -25.59 18.45
N GLY A 197 -15.41 -24.55 17.65
CA GLY A 197 -16.23 -23.35 17.64
C GLY A 197 -17.31 -23.42 16.57
N ALA A 198 -18.22 -22.44 16.57
CA ALA A 198 -19.24 -22.33 15.51
C ALA A 198 -18.62 -21.98 14.15
N ARG A 199 -17.46 -21.30 14.15
CA ARG A 199 -16.79 -20.79 12.94
C ARG A 199 -15.45 -21.46 12.68
N THR A 200 -14.91 -22.21 13.64
CA THR A 200 -13.53 -22.70 13.59
C THR A 200 -13.39 -24.14 14.09
N PRO A 201 -12.60 -25.00 13.41
CA PRO A 201 -12.20 -26.31 13.94
C PRO A 201 -11.39 -26.19 15.23
N GLY A 202 -11.55 -27.14 16.15
CA GLY A 202 -10.96 -27.17 17.51
C GLY A 202 -9.52 -27.62 17.61
N LYS A 203 -8.87 -27.92 16.49
CA LYS A 203 -7.51 -28.44 16.43
C LYS A 203 -6.81 -27.89 15.20
N VAL A 204 -5.50 -27.68 15.32
CA VAL A 204 -4.71 -26.96 14.33
C VAL A 204 -3.58 -27.81 13.78
N ALA A 205 -3.36 -27.73 12.48
CA ALA A 205 -2.14 -28.19 11.84
C ALA A 205 -1.36 -26.99 11.31
N ILE A 206 -0.07 -26.91 11.63
CA ILE A 206 0.81 -25.83 11.14
C ILE A 206 1.53 -26.30 9.87
N TYR A 207 1.26 -25.62 8.77
CA TYR A 207 2.10 -25.63 7.58
C TYR A 207 3.22 -24.61 7.81
N ALA A 208 4.45 -25.07 8.02
CA ALA A 208 5.50 -24.21 8.54
C ALA A 208 6.00 -23.21 7.50
N THR A 209 5.89 -23.51 6.21
CA THR A 209 6.43 -22.70 5.11
C THR A 209 7.97 -22.76 5.03
N CYS A 210 8.51 -22.44 3.85
CA CYS A 210 9.96 -22.36 3.65
C CYS A 210 10.59 -21.23 4.49
N TYR A 211 9.91 -20.08 4.60
CA TYR A 211 10.51 -18.89 5.22
C TYR A 211 10.63 -19.02 6.74
N ILE A 212 9.59 -19.47 7.44
CA ILE A 212 9.67 -19.69 8.89
C ILE A 212 10.64 -20.84 9.18
N ASN A 213 10.65 -21.90 8.35
CA ASN A 213 11.55 -23.02 8.61
C ASN A 213 13.03 -22.66 8.50
N TYR A 214 13.42 -21.83 7.54
CA TYR A 214 14.83 -21.56 7.23
C TYR A 214 15.34 -20.16 7.57
N ASN A 215 14.47 -19.16 7.76
CA ASN A 215 14.87 -17.76 7.98
C ASN A 215 14.42 -17.23 9.35
N GLU A 216 13.11 -17.27 9.65
CA GLU A 216 12.55 -16.70 10.89
C GLU A 216 11.75 -17.75 11.69
N PRO A 217 12.42 -18.78 12.26
CA PRO A 217 11.76 -19.86 13.00
C PRO A 217 11.04 -19.40 14.26
N GLY A 218 11.46 -18.26 14.84
CA GLY A 218 10.81 -17.66 16.00
C GLY A 218 9.31 -17.43 15.80
N ILE A 219 8.89 -17.05 14.59
CA ILE A 219 7.47 -16.82 14.26
C ILE A 219 6.64 -18.11 14.46
N GLY A 220 7.18 -19.26 14.06
CA GLY A 220 6.52 -20.55 14.24
C GLY A 220 6.46 -20.97 15.71
N HIS A 221 7.51 -20.69 16.48
CA HIS A 221 7.52 -20.94 17.93
C HIS A 221 6.53 -20.04 18.67
N ASP A 222 6.43 -18.76 18.29
CA ASP A 222 5.43 -17.84 18.82
C ASP A 222 4.01 -18.35 18.55
N LEU A 223 3.73 -18.86 17.35
CA LEU A 223 2.44 -19.47 17.02
C LEU A 223 2.13 -20.68 17.92
N LEU A 224 3.11 -21.58 18.13
CA LEU A 224 2.95 -22.73 19.03
C LEU A 224 2.61 -22.29 20.45
N HIS A 225 3.31 -21.28 20.99
CA HIS A 225 3.05 -20.75 22.32
C HIS A 225 1.67 -20.09 22.44
N ILE A 226 1.22 -19.36 21.42
CA ILE A 226 -0.13 -18.78 21.39
C ILE A 226 -1.20 -19.88 21.40
N LEU A 227 -1.03 -20.92 20.57
CA LEU A 227 -1.97 -22.03 20.50
C LEU A 227 -1.98 -22.82 21.82
N GLU A 228 -0.82 -23.06 22.42
CA GLU A 228 -0.69 -23.71 23.73
C GLU A 228 -1.35 -22.89 24.85
N HIS A 229 -1.12 -21.57 24.90
CA HIS A 229 -1.78 -20.69 25.87
C HIS A 229 -3.31 -20.80 25.76
N ASN A 230 -3.82 -20.87 24.54
CA ASN A 230 -5.24 -21.03 24.24
C ASN A 230 -5.74 -22.49 24.34
N GLU A 231 -4.91 -23.44 24.80
CA GLU A 231 -5.25 -24.86 24.94
C GLU A 231 -5.75 -25.50 23.64
N ILE A 232 -5.19 -25.09 22.51
CA ILE A 232 -5.56 -25.60 21.19
C ILE A 232 -4.61 -26.74 20.81
N PRO A 233 -5.10 -27.98 20.67
CA PRO A 233 -4.25 -29.10 20.27
C PRO A 233 -3.70 -28.86 18.87
N VAL A 234 -2.37 -28.95 18.75
CA VAL A 234 -1.63 -28.61 17.54
C VAL A 234 -0.75 -29.76 17.09
N ARG A 235 -0.61 -29.92 15.76
CA ARG A 235 0.42 -30.76 15.13
C ARG A 235 1.09 -30.01 13.99
N LEU A 236 2.23 -30.50 13.53
CA LEU A 236 2.83 -30.03 12.27
C LEU A 236 2.33 -30.89 11.11
N VAL A 237 2.24 -30.29 9.92
CA VAL A 237 2.07 -31.06 8.68
C VAL A 237 3.26 -32.01 8.53
N GLU A 238 3.00 -33.30 8.35
CA GLU A 238 4.04 -34.35 8.38
C GLU A 238 5.15 -34.09 7.35
N LYS A 239 4.75 -33.78 6.12
CA LYS A 239 5.67 -33.42 5.03
C LYS A 239 5.14 -32.23 4.28
N GLU A 240 6.06 -31.32 3.95
CA GLU A 240 5.76 -30.16 3.14
C GLU A 240 6.96 -29.77 2.28
N ALA A 241 6.66 -29.15 1.15
CA ALA A 241 7.55 -28.41 0.27
C ALA A 241 7.05 -26.94 0.21
N CYS A 242 7.76 -26.07 -0.53
CA CYS A 242 7.29 -24.70 -0.78
C CYS A 242 5.87 -24.68 -1.36
N CYS A 243 5.06 -23.66 -1.03
CA CYS A 243 3.68 -23.52 -1.50
C CYS A 243 3.58 -23.31 -3.02
N GLY A 244 4.65 -22.80 -3.64
CA GLY A 244 4.71 -22.52 -5.08
C GLY A 244 4.53 -21.06 -5.47
N MET A 245 4.25 -20.14 -4.54
CA MET A 245 4.05 -18.72 -4.87
C MET A 245 5.22 -18.11 -5.69
N PRO A 246 6.51 -18.30 -5.34
CA PRO A 246 7.59 -17.75 -6.16
C PRO A 246 7.68 -18.35 -7.58
N LYS A 247 7.12 -19.55 -7.80
CA LYS A 247 7.03 -20.19 -9.12
C LYS A 247 5.85 -19.65 -9.92
N LEU A 248 4.72 -19.40 -9.24
CA LEU A 248 3.56 -18.71 -9.80
C LEU A 248 3.95 -17.32 -10.33
N GLU A 249 4.67 -16.53 -9.53
CA GLU A 249 5.16 -15.19 -9.89
C GLU A 249 6.09 -15.19 -11.12
N LEU A 250 6.74 -16.31 -11.43
CA LEU A 250 7.56 -16.49 -12.63
C LEU A 250 6.77 -17.01 -13.85
N GLY A 251 5.54 -17.49 -13.66
CA GLY A 251 4.77 -18.20 -14.68
C GLY A 251 5.14 -19.69 -14.83
N ASP A 252 5.90 -20.27 -13.90
CA ASP A 252 6.29 -21.69 -13.90
C ASP A 252 5.17 -22.57 -13.32
N LEU A 253 4.07 -22.68 -14.07
CA LEU A 253 2.83 -23.36 -13.64
C LEU A 253 3.02 -24.88 -13.51
N GLU A 254 3.89 -25.47 -14.31
CA GLU A 254 4.24 -26.89 -14.19
C GLU A 254 4.95 -27.20 -12.86
N THR A 255 5.85 -26.32 -12.39
CA THR A 255 6.46 -26.50 -11.06
C THR A 255 5.49 -26.19 -9.93
N VAL A 256 4.58 -25.23 -10.11
CA VAL A 256 3.45 -25.02 -9.18
C VAL A 256 2.65 -26.31 -9.01
N GLU A 257 2.30 -27.00 -10.10
CA GLU A 257 1.60 -28.28 -10.04
C GLU A 257 2.43 -29.37 -9.33
N LYS A 258 3.73 -29.48 -9.62
CA LYS A 258 4.61 -30.43 -8.93
C LYS A 258 4.63 -30.22 -7.42
N LEU A 259 4.74 -28.96 -6.98
CA LEU A 259 4.74 -28.60 -5.56
C LEU A 259 3.36 -28.85 -4.93
N LYS A 260 2.28 -28.50 -5.62
CA LYS A 260 0.90 -28.83 -5.23
C LYS A 260 0.78 -30.34 -4.99
N ASN A 261 1.27 -31.17 -5.92
CA ASN A 261 1.16 -32.64 -5.82
C ASN A 261 2.01 -33.25 -4.70
N GLN A 262 3.04 -32.53 -4.21
CA GLN A 262 3.79 -32.94 -3.03
C GLN A 262 3.08 -32.56 -1.72
N ASN A 263 2.39 -31.41 -1.69
CA ASN A 263 1.79 -30.86 -0.49
C ASN A 263 0.35 -31.35 -0.25
N ILE A 264 -0.50 -31.30 -1.27
CA ILE A 264 -1.96 -31.53 -1.14
C ILE A 264 -2.30 -32.89 -0.51
N PRO A 265 -1.62 -34.02 -0.78
CA PRO A 265 -1.98 -35.28 -0.12
C PRO A 265 -1.94 -35.22 1.41
N TYR A 266 -0.93 -34.54 1.99
CA TYR A 266 -0.78 -34.42 3.44
C TYR A 266 -1.74 -33.37 4.03
N LEU A 267 -1.93 -32.26 3.33
CA LEU A 267 -2.86 -31.20 3.75
C LEU A 267 -4.31 -31.67 3.67
N PHE A 268 -4.66 -32.44 2.62
CA PHE A 268 -6.00 -32.96 2.42
C PHE A 268 -6.38 -33.94 3.53
N GLN A 269 -5.47 -34.82 3.93
CA GLN A 269 -5.72 -35.71 5.07
C GLN A 269 -6.04 -34.92 6.34
N LEU A 270 -5.29 -33.85 6.62
CA LEU A 270 -5.55 -32.98 7.78
C LEU A 270 -6.91 -32.26 7.67
N ALA A 271 -7.27 -31.77 6.48
CA ALA A 271 -8.57 -31.17 6.22
C ALA A 271 -9.70 -32.18 6.46
N GLN A 272 -9.58 -33.42 5.97
CA GLN A 272 -10.55 -34.50 6.20
C GLN A 272 -10.66 -34.89 7.67
N ASP A 273 -9.55 -34.86 8.38
CA ASP A 273 -9.51 -35.12 9.82
C ASP A 273 -10.10 -33.95 10.64
N GLY A 274 -10.50 -32.85 10.01
CA GLY A 274 -11.13 -31.69 10.66
C GLY A 274 -10.14 -30.76 11.35
N TYR A 275 -8.92 -30.64 10.85
CA TYR A 275 -7.96 -29.62 11.30
C TYR A 275 -8.19 -28.28 10.58
N ALA A 276 -8.00 -27.19 11.31
CA ALA A 276 -7.66 -25.90 10.70
C ALA A 276 -6.18 -25.91 10.33
N ILE A 277 -5.85 -25.59 9.08
CA ILE A 277 -4.49 -25.53 8.57
C ILE A 277 -4.01 -24.08 8.64
N LEU A 278 -3.04 -23.79 9.49
CA LEU A 278 -2.49 -22.44 9.67
C LEU A 278 -1.15 -22.29 8.94
N SER A 279 -0.99 -21.14 8.28
CA SER A 279 0.28 -20.68 7.70
C SER A 279 0.53 -19.23 8.09
N ALA A 280 1.62 -18.97 8.81
CA ALA A 280 1.99 -17.62 9.26
C ALA A 280 2.75 -16.79 8.20
N VAL A 281 2.67 -17.18 6.93
CA VAL A 281 3.15 -16.37 5.79
C VAL A 281 1.97 -16.09 4.87
N PRO A 282 1.56 -14.82 4.68
CA PRO A 282 0.35 -14.46 3.92
C PRO A 282 0.33 -14.98 2.48
N SER A 283 1.48 -15.03 1.80
CA SER A 283 1.56 -15.57 0.44
C SER A 283 1.25 -17.06 0.37
N CYS A 284 1.67 -17.83 1.37
CA CYS A 284 1.38 -19.26 1.44
C CYS A 284 -0.11 -19.50 1.73
N THR A 285 -0.71 -18.68 2.58
CA THR A 285 -2.14 -18.73 2.86
C THR A 285 -2.95 -18.38 1.61
N LEU A 286 -2.61 -17.29 0.92
CA LEU A 286 -3.22 -16.90 -0.35
C LEU A 286 -3.12 -18.01 -1.41
N MET A 287 -1.94 -18.63 -1.53
CA MET A 287 -1.69 -19.72 -2.49
C MET A 287 -2.69 -20.87 -2.32
N TYR A 288 -2.90 -21.34 -1.09
CA TYR A 288 -3.82 -22.45 -0.82
C TYR A 288 -5.28 -22.03 -0.82
N LYS A 289 -5.63 -20.83 -0.33
CA LYS A 289 -7.02 -20.36 -0.24
C LYS A 289 -7.60 -19.91 -1.58
N GLN A 290 -6.78 -19.38 -2.50
CA GLN A 290 -7.28 -18.74 -3.72
C GLN A 290 -6.56 -19.20 -5.00
N GLU A 291 -5.22 -19.12 -5.07
CA GLU A 291 -4.49 -19.38 -6.32
C GLU A 291 -4.62 -20.83 -6.81
N LEU A 292 -4.33 -21.81 -5.95
CA LEU A 292 -4.47 -23.23 -6.31
C LEU A 292 -5.91 -23.61 -6.65
N PRO A 293 -6.95 -23.20 -5.90
CA PRO A 293 -8.33 -23.40 -6.30
C PRO A 293 -8.68 -22.84 -7.68
N LEU A 294 -8.08 -21.73 -8.10
CA LEU A 294 -8.31 -21.13 -9.41
C LEU A 294 -7.56 -21.89 -10.53
N LEU A 295 -6.37 -22.43 -10.24
CA LEU A 295 -5.60 -23.26 -11.18
C LEU A 295 -6.12 -24.71 -11.29
N PHE A 296 -6.80 -25.21 -10.26
CA PHE A 296 -7.30 -26.58 -10.15
C PHE A 296 -8.74 -26.60 -9.61
N PRO A 297 -9.70 -25.98 -10.32
CA PRO A 297 -11.07 -25.83 -9.83
C PRO A 297 -11.77 -27.19 -9.60
N ASP A 298 -11.45 -28.18 -10.44
CA ASP A 298 -12.10 -29.50 -10.43
C ASP A 298 -11.43 -30.51 -9.47
N ASP A 299 -10.35 -30.12 -8.77
CA ASP A 299 -9.69 -30.99 -7.80
C ASP A 299 -10.33 -30.84 -6.40
N PRO A 300 -11.14 -31.82 -5.94
CA PRO A 300 -11.82 -31.71 -4.66
C PRO A 300 -10.86 -31.68 -3.47
N ALA A 301 -9.66 -32.24 -3.59
CA ALA A 301 -8.67 -32.20 -2.52
C ALA A 301 -8.09 -30.78 -2.37
N VAL A 302 -7.87 -30.08 -3.48
CA VAL A 302 -7.48 -28.66 -3.46
C VAL A 302 -8.56 -27.81 -2.81
N GLN A 303 -9.83 -28.01 -3.20
CA GLN A 303 -10.96 -27.25 -2.63
C GLN A 303 -11.12 -27.51 -1.12
N ALA A 304 -10.97 -28.75 -0.67
CA ALA A 304 -11.04 -29.09 0.75
C ALA A 304 -9.89 -28.46 1.55
N VAL A 305 -8.66 -28.46 1.02
CA VAL A 305 -7.51 -27.79 1.65
C VAL A 305 -7.74 -26.27 1.72
N ALA A 306 -8.23 -25.66 0.66
CA ALA A 306 -8.56 -24.23 0.64
C ALA A 306 -9.57 -23.86 1.72
N ALA A 307 -10.65 -24.65 1.87
CA ALA A 307 -11.66 -24.43 2.89
C ALA A 307 -11.13 -24.64 4.33
N ALA A 308 -10.11 -25.48 4.50
CA ALA A 308 -9.49 -25.74 5.79
C ALA A 308 -8.32 -24.79 6.12
N THR A 309 -7.87 -23.96 5.19
CA THR A 309 -6.68 -23.09 5.37
C THR A 309 -7.07 -21.72 5.92
N PHE A 310 -6.37 -21.27 6.95
CA PHE A 310 -6.59 -19.98 7.59
C PHE A 310 -5.28 -19.20 7.75
N ASP A 311 -5.40 -17.89 7.71
CA ASP A 311 -4.42 -17.02 8.33
C ASP A 311 -4.50 -17.15 9.87
N PRO A 312 -3.38 -17.11 10.63
CA PRO A 312 -3.42 -17.23 12.07
C PRO A 312 -4.35 -16.22 12.75
N PHE A 313 -4.33 -14.95 12.33
CA PHE A 313 -5.17 -13.92 12.95
C PHE A 313 -6.62 -13.98 12.49
N GLU A 314 -6.89 -14.48 11.27
CA GLU A 314 -8.24 -14.85 10.85
C GLU A 314 -8.81 -15.93 11.79
N TYR A 315 -8.07 -17.01 12.02
CA TYR A 315 -8.49 -18.09 12.92
C TYR A 315 -8.71 -17.61 14.35
N LEU A 316 -7.76 -16.84 14.92
CA LEU A 316 -7.86 -16.32 16.29
C LEU A 316 -9.04 -15.33 16.44
N ALA A 317 -9.29 -14.49 15.44
CA ALA A 317 -10.43 -13.57 15.47
C ALA A 317 -11.77 -14.31 15.41
N LEU A 318 -11.88 -15.35 14.59
CA LEU A 318 -13.08 -16.19 14.55
C LEU A 318 -13.26 -16.98 15.84
N ARG A 319 -12.17 -17.46 16.45
CA ARG A 319 -12.18 -18.07 17.80
C ARG A 319 -12.68 -17.11 18.87
N ASN A 320 -12.26 -15.85 18.81
CA ASN A 320 -12.74 -14.81 19.72
C ASN A 320 -14.25 -14.57 19.55
N GLN A 321 -14.76 -14.56 18.32
CA GLN A 321 -16.20 -14.46 18.04
C GLN A 321 -17.00 -15.65 18.56
N ASP A 322 -16.37 -16.82 18.67
CA ASP A 322 -16.93 -18.01 19.29
C ASP A 322 -16.80 -18.00 20.83
N ASN A 323 -16.21 -16.96 21.42
CA ASN A 323 -15.84 -16.85 22.84
C ASN A 323 -14.89 -17.96 23.31
N LEU A 324 -14.03 -18.43 22.41
CA LEU A 324 -13.06 -19.51 22.66
C LEU A 324 -11.61 -19.04 22.70
N LEU A 325 -11.35 -17.75 22.44
CA LEU A 325 -10.03 -17.16 22.60
C LEU A 325 -9.85 -16.67 24.03
N LYS A 326 -8.73 -17.02 24.68
CA LYS A 326 -8.36 -16.43 25.96
C LYS A 326 -7.86 -15.00 25.71
N ILE A 327 -8.44 -14.04 26.43
CA ILE A 327 -8.11 -12.61 26.37
C ILE A 327 -7.49 -12.12 27.69
N ASP A 328 -6.84 -13.03 28.42
CA ASP A 328 -6.27 -12.78 29.74
C ASP A 328 -4.85 -12.19 29.65
N PHE A 329 -4.68 -11.17 28.81
CA PHE A 329 -3.40 -10.52 28.55
C PHE A 329 -2.75 -9.99 29.83
N LYS A 330 -1.45 -10.26 30.00
CA LYS A 330 -0.64 -9.90 31.16
C LYS A 330 0.24 -8.67 30.92
N ARG A 331 0.46 -8.30 29.66
CA ARG A 331 1.33 -7.19 29.27
C ARG A 331 0.66 -6.30 28.23
N SER A 332 0.82 -5.00 28.39
CA SER A 332 0.56 -4.03 27.32
C SER A 332 1.63 -4.14 26.23
N LEU A 333 1.27 -3.75 25.00
CA LEU A 333 2.17 -3.68 23.86
C LEU A 333 2.54 -2.24 23.46
N GLY A 334 2.09 -1.22 24.20
CA GLY A 334 2.43 0.17 23.92
C GLY A 334 1.98 0.61 22.52
N LYS A 335 2.85 1.32 21.80
CA LYS A 335 2.58 1.84 20.45
C LYS A 335 3.11 0.88 19.38
N ILE A 336 2.21 0.40 18.53
CA ILE A 336 2.55 -0.47 17.40
C ILE A 336 2.22 0.29 16.11
N SER A 337 3.20 0.39 15.22
CA SER A 337 2.91 0.66 13.81
C SER A 337 2.83 -0.66 13.06
N TYR A 338 1.64 -0.96 12.53
CA TYR A 338 1.30 -2.23 11.91
C TYR A 338 0.96 -2.04 10.43
N HIS A 339 1.64 -2.76 9.57
CA HIS A 339 1.39 -2.79 8.13
C HIS A 339 0.64 -4.05 7.71
N ILE A 340 -0.44 -3.85 6.94
CA ILE A 340 -1.22 -4.95 6.37
C ILE A 340 -0.69 -5.29 4.96
N PRO A 341 -0.06 -6.46 4.76
CA PRO A 341 0.51 -6.84 3.46
C PRO A 341 -0.54 -7.14 2.39
N CYS A 342 -0.19 -6.92 1.12
CA CYS A 342 -1.09 -7.12 -0.03
C CYS A 342 -1.73 -8.51 -0.05
N HIS A 343 -0.95 -9.57 0.12
CA HIS A 343 -1.48 -10.95 0.11
C HIS A 343 -2.44 -11.27 1.25
N GLN A 344 -2.48 -10.47 2.33
CA GLN A 344 -3.53 -10.58 3.35
C GLN A 344 -4.79 -9.82 2.91
N ARG A 345 -4.62 -8.64 2.30
CA ARG A 345 -5.74 -7.80 1.83
C ARG A 345 -6.55 -8.48 0.73
N VAL A 346 -5.89 -9.16 -0.20
CA VAL A 346 -6.52 -9.88 -1.32
C VAL A 346 -7.41 -11.01 -0.83
N GLN A 347 -7.06 -11.63 0.31
CA GLN A 347 -7.88 -12.67 0.92
C GLN A 347 -9.23 -12.15 1.48
N ASN A 348 -9.40 -10.82 1.56
CA ASN A 348 -10.65 -10.14 1.86
C ASN A 348 -11.36 -10.59 3.15
N PHE A 349 -10.61 -11.03 4.16
CA PHE A 349 -11.16 -11.41 5.48
C PHE A 349 -11.16 -10.25 6.49
N GLY A 350 -10.79 -9.04 6.07
CA GLY A 350 -10.73 -7.84 6.91
C GLY A 350 -9.42 -7.70 7.72
N LYS A 351 -9.39 -6.75 8.65
CA LYS A 351 -8.18 -6.32 9.38
C LYS A 351 -7.95 -7.16 10.65
N LYS A 352 -7.96 -8.50 10.54
CA LYS A 352 -8.05 -9.40 11.70
C LYS A 352 -6.87 -9.35 12.65
N THR A 353 -5.67 -9.08 12.15
CA THR A 353 -4.51 -8.83 13.00
C THR A 353 -4.69 -7.58 13.87
N LYS A 354 -5.21 -6.48 13.30
CA LYS A 354 -5.58 -5.27 14.06
C LYS A 354 -6.65 -5.60 15.10
N ASP A 355 -7.73 -6.28 14.69
CA ASP A 355 -8.85 -6.60 15.57
C ASP A 355 -8.38 -7.34 16.83
N ILE A 356 -7.46 -8.30 16.71
CA ILE A 356 -6.89 -9.04 17.84
C ILE A 356 -5.93 -8.20 18.68
N LEU A 357 -4.97 -7.51 18.05
CA LEU A 357 -3.99 -6.71 18.79
C LEU A 357 -4.66 -5.58 19.58
N GLN A 358 -5.77 -5.03 19.10
CA GLN A 358 -6.54 -3.99 19.79
C GLN A 358 -7.28 -4.50 21.04
N LEU A 359 -7.42 -5.81 21.23
CA LEU A 359 -7.96 -6.38 22.47
C LEU A 359 -6.96 -6.29 23.63
N VAL A 360 -5.67 -6.10 23.34
CA VAL A 360 -4.64 -6.00 24.37
C VAL A 360 -4.75 -4.64 25.05
N PRO A 361 -4.89 -4.57 26.39
CA PRO A 361 -5.01 -3.32 27.11
C PRO A 361 -3.84 -2.36 26.84
N GLU A 362 -4.12 -1.06 26.88
CA GLU A 362 -3.11 0.01 26.77
C GLU A 362 -2.25 -0.07 25.50
N THR A 363 -2.80 -0.64 24.42
CA THR A 363 -2.13 -0.79 23.13
C THR A 363 -2.71 0.18 22.10
N THR A 364 -1.85 0.97 21.46
CA THR A 364 -2.22 1.91 20.39
C THR A 364 -1.69 1.42 19.05
N LEU A 365 -2.55 1.36 18.03
CA LEU A 365 -2.21 0.86 16.70
C LEU A 365 -2.28 1.99 15.66
N ASN A 366 -1.15 2.24 14.99
CA ASN A 366 -1.11 2.96 13.73
C ASN A 366 -1.13 1.94 12.59
N VAL A 367 -2.22 1.89 11.81
CA VAL A 367 -2.42 0.87 10.77
C VAL A 367 -2.13 1.46 9.39
N VAL A 368 -1.20 0.83 8.65
CA VAL A 368 -0.77 1.28 7.32
C VAL A 368 -1.12 0.24 6.25
N GLU A 369 -1.90 0.65 5.25
CA GLU A 369 -2.50 -0.24 4.23
C GLU A 369 -2.09 0.15 2.80
N ARG A 370 -0.79 0.08 2.53
CA ARG A 370 -0.23 0.41 1.21
C ARG A 370 0.91 -0.54 0.87
N CYS A 371 1.17 -0.73 -0.43
CA CYS A 371 2.25 -1.58 -0.90
C CYS A 371 3.58 -1.15 -0.27
N SER A 372 4.28 -2.10 0.38
CA SER A 372 5.62 -1.86 0.91
C SER A 372 6.68 -1.70 -0.19
N GLY A 373 6.38 -2.15 -1.41
CA GLY A 373 7.29 -2.12 -2.56
C GLY A 373 8.27 -3.29 -2.63
N HIS A 374 8.28 -4.20 -1.65
CA HIS A 374 9.25 -5.30 -1.58
C HIS A 374 9.04 -6.37 -2.66
N ASP A 375 7.79 -6.86 -2.76
CA ASP A 375 7.37 -7.87 -3.72
C ASP A 375 8.28 -9.11 -3.88
N GLY A 376 8.48 -9.87 -2.80
CA GLY A 376 9.21 -11.14 -2.83
C GLY A 376 10.62 -11.02 -3.41
N THR A 377 10.75 -11.43 -4.67
CA THR A 377 12.03 -11.42 -5.40
C THR A 377 12.24 -10.17 -6.25
N TRP A 378 11.18 -9.45 -6.63
CA TRP A 378 11.26 -8.32 -7.54
C TRP A 378 12.08 -7.17 -6.96
N GLY A 379 11.75 -6.70 -5.75
CA GLY A 379 12.47 -5.61 -5.09
C GLY A 379 13.90 -5.97 -4.66
N VAL A 380 14.31 -7.23 -4.77
CA VAL A 380 15.68 -7.68 -4.51
C VAL A 380 16.59 -7.44 -5.73
N LYS A 381 16.01 -7.38 -6.93
CA LYS A 381 16.73 -7.24 -8.20
C LYS A 381 17.25 -5.82 -8.38
N SER A 382 18.47 -5.68 -8.91
CA SER A 382 19.14 -4.39 -9.06
C SER A 382 18.34 -3.41 -9.91
N GLU A 383 17.72 -3.89 -10.99
CA GLU A 383 16.86 -3.10 -11.88
C GLU A 383 15.58 -2.57 -11.23
N HIS A 384 15.19 -3.06 -10.04
CA HIS A 384 13.94 -2.71 -9.35
C HIS A 384 14.16 -2.17 -7.94
N PHE A 385 15.40 -2.14 -7.45
CA PHE A 385 15.69 -1.67 -6.11
C PHE A 385 15.25 -0.23 -5.89
N ALA A 386 15.59 0.69 -6.80
CA ALA A 386 15.18 2.09 -6.69
C ALA A 386 13.65 2.24 -6.69
N ASP A 387 12.96 1.54 -7.60
CA ASP A 387 11.50 1.54 -7.69
C ASP A 387 10.87 0.99 -6.39
N SER A 388 11.37 -0.12 -5.86
CA SER A 388 10.86 -0.72 -4.61
C SER A 388 10.98 0.20 -3.39
N MET A 389 12.06 0.98 -3.31
CA MET A 389 12.25 1.99 -2.25
C MET A 389 11.34 3.19 -2.46
N LYS A 390 11.16 3.62 -3.71
CA LYS A 390 10.24 4.72 -4.08
C LYS A 390 8.79 4.38 -3.76
N ILE A 391 8.34 3.17 -4.12
CA ILE A 391 6.99 2.66 -3.83
C ILE A 391 6.74 2.57 -2.33
N GLY A 392 7.73 2.07 -1.56
CA GLY A 392 7.62 1.90 -0.12
C GLY A 392 7.71 3.18 0.71
N ARG A 393 8.26 4.28 0.15
CA ARG A 393 8.51 5.53 0.88
C ARG A 393 7.31 6.07 1.68
N PRO A 394 6.06 6.09 1.14
CA PRO A 394 4.90 6.52 1.92
C PRO A 394 4.64 5.61 3.13
N VAL A 395 4.83 4.30 2.99
CA VAL A 395 4.70 3.33 4.10
C VAL A 395 5.78 3.57 5.13
N PHE A 396 7.04 3.77 4.72
CA PHE A 396 8.15 4.03 5.65
C PHE A 396 7.87 5.28 6.49
N LYS A 397 7.47 6.38 5.85
CA LYS A 397 7.11 7.64 6.54
C LYS A 397 5.95 7.44 7.51
N GLN A 398 4.84 6.84 7.05
CA GLN A 398 3.66 6.62 7.89
C GLN A 398 3.96 5.71 9.08
N MET A 399 4.80 4.69 8.89
CA MET A 399 5.14 3.77 9.97
C MET A 399 6.13 4.36 10.99
N ALA A 400 6.96 5.32 10.58
CA ALA A 400 7.87 6.03 11.49
C ALA A 400 7.19 7.16 12.29
N ALA A 401 6.14 7.78 11.74
CA ALA A 401 5.58 9.05 12.24
C ALA A 401 5.06 9.05 13.69
N ALA A 402 4.71 7.89 14.25
CA ALA A 402 4.07 7.78 15.57
C ALA A 402 5.04 7.44 16.72
N GLU A 403 6.36 7.48 16.46
CA GLU A 403 7.40 6.98 17.37
C GLU A 403 6.99 5.64 18.01
N PRO A 404 6.71 4.61 17.19
CA PRO A 404 6.20 3.35 17.73
C PRO A 404 7.28 2.64 18.55
N ASP A 405 6.85 1.84 19.52
CA ASP A 405 7.71 0.87 20.19
C ASP A 405 8.01 -0.31 19.25
N TYR A 406 7.06 -0.64 18.36
CA TYR A 406 7.16 -1.78 17.46
C TYR A 406 6.76 -1.45 16.01
N ILE A 407 7.54 -1.96 15.06
CA ILE A 407 7.18 -2.01 13.63
C ILE A 407 6.78 -3.45 13.31
N SER A 408 5.59 -3.65 12.78
CA SER A 408 5.01 -4.98 12.60
C SER A 408 4.30 -5.17 11.26
N SER A 409 4.31 -6.41 10.75
CA SER A 409 3.59 -6.83 9.54
C SER A 409 3.54 -8.36 9.50
N ASP A 410 2.40 -8.95 9.12
CA ASP A 410 2.25 -10.42 8.95
C ASP A 410 3.16 -10.95 7.83
N CYS A 411 3.60 -10.09 6.92
CA CYS A 411 4.69 -10.43 6.00
C CYS A 411 6.02 -9.97 6.60
N ALA A 412 6.81 -10.92 7.12
CA ALA A 412 8.12 -10.66 7.71
C ALA A 412 9.12 -10.03 6.72
N ILE A 413 8.99 -10.34 5.43
CA ILE A 413 9.87 -9.76 4.41
C ILE A 413 9.48 -8.30 4.11
N ALA A 414 8.18 -7.99 4.09
CA ALA A 414 7.72 -6.60 4.05
C ALA A 414 8.17 -5.82 5.30
N ALA A 415 8.08 -6.42 6.49
CA ALA A 415 8.58 -5.79 7.73
C ALA A 415 10.08 -5.46 7.66
N ARG A 416 10.91 -6.36 7.11
CA ARG A 416 12.35 -6.11 6.89
C ARG A 416 12.58 -4.97 5.91
N HIS A 417 11.87 -4.94 4.79
CA HIS A 417 11.99 -3.87 3.80
C HIS A 417 11.51 -2.52 4.35
N ILE A 418 10.44 -2.51 5.14
CA ILE A 418 9.97 -1.31 5.82
C ILE A 418 11.00 -0.81 6.82
N ALA A 419 11.54 -1.68 7.68
CA ALA A 419 12.61 -1.32 8.59
C ALA A 419 13.87 -0.83 7.86
N GLN A 420 14.18 -1.39 6.68
CA GLN A 420 15.24 -0.87 5.81
C GLN A 420 14.94 0.56 5.36
N GLY A 421 13.72 0.81 4.89
CA GLY A 421 13.29 2.09 4.34
C GLY A 421 13.12 3.20 5.39
N ILE A 422 12.80 2.84 6.63
CA ILE A 422 12.77 3.77 7.76
C ILE A 422 14.19 4.17 8.17
N GLY A 423 15.15 3.25 8.06
CA GLY A 423 16.52 3.49 8.51
C GLY A 423 16.66 3.34 10.03
N GLU A 424 17.50 4.18 10.63
CA GLU A 424 17.71 4.18 12.08
C GLU A 424 16.44 4.61 12.81
N ASN A 425 15.93 3.74 13.68
CA ASN A 425 14.82 4.06 14.56
C ASN A 425 14.92 3.24 15.86
N LYS A 426 14.22 3.68 16.91
CA LYS A 426 14.20 3.02 18.23
C LYS A 426 13.21 1.84 18.32
N ALA A 427 12.26 1.76 17.39
CA ALA A 427 11.24 0.73 17.34
C ALA A 427 11.82 -0.64 16.98
N GLN A 428 11.31 -1.69 17.62
CA GLN A 428 11.73 -3.06 17.34
C GLN A 428 10.88 -3.66 16.22
N LYS A 429 11.51 -4.31 15.24
CA LYS A 429 10.82 -5.07 14.19
C LYS A 429 10.36 -6.42 14.76
N LEU A 430 9.07 -6.55 15.09
CA LEU A 430 8.49 -7.80 15.60
C LEU A 430 7.30 -8.26 14.75
N HIS A 431 7.13 -9.57 14.63
CA HIS A 431 5.97 -10.15 13.96
C HIS A 431 4.73 -10.00 14.86
N PRO A 432 3.50 -9.84 14.31
CA PRO A 432 2.30 -9.72 15.13
C PRO A 432 2.08 -10.91 16.09
N LEU A 433 2.46 -12.13 15.67
CA LEU A 433 2.43 -13.31 16.56
C LEU A 433 3.40 -13.17 17.75
N THR A 434 4.58 -12.58 17.53
CA THR A 434 5.51 -12.31 18.65
C THR A 434 4.90 -11.33 19.64
N LEU A 435 4.26 -10.27 19.14
CA LEU A 435 3.57 -9.28 19.96
C LEU A 435 2.43 -9.93 20.75
N LEU A 436 1.59 -10.75 20.12
CA LEU A 436 0.51 -11.44 20.81
C LEU A 436 1.02 -12.42 21.89
N ARG A 437 2.11 -13.17 21.61
CA ARG A 437 2.75 -14.01 22.64
C ARG A 437 3.24 -13.16 23.82
N MET A 438 3.89 -12.03 23.55
CA MET A 438 4.35 -11.11 24.60
C MET A 438 3.18 -10.61 25.46
N ALA A 439 2.05 -10.28 24.84
CA ALA A 439 0.84 -9.86 25.55
C ALA A 439 0.31 -10.94 26.51
N TYR A 440 0.41 -12.22 26.15
CA TYR A 440 0.04 -13.34 27.04
C TYR A 440 1.00 -13.55 28.23
N GLY A 441 2.20 -12.95 28.21
CA GLY A 441 3.16 -13.03 29.31
C GLY A 441 3.98 -14.33 29.35
N SER A 442 4.01 -15.10 28.25
CA SER A 442 4.81 -16.32 28.15
C SER A 442 6.29 -15.96 27.96
N ASP A 443 7.08 -15.91 29.03
CA ASP A 443 8.52 -15.63 28.96
C ASP A 443 9.30 -16.86 28.49
N THR A 444 9.97 -16.71 27.34
CA THR A 444 11.25 -17.39 27.07
C THR A 444 12.26 -16.30 26.75
N ASP A 445 13.32 -16.25 27.54
CA ASP A 445 14.33 -15.18 27.62
C ASP A 445 14.84 -14.65 26.27
N SER A 446 14.60 -13.35 26.01
CA SER A 446 15.62 -12.37 25.62
C SER A 446 14.96 -11.04 25.18
N THR A 447 14.89 -10.05 26.08
CA THR A 447 14.82 -8.63 25.68
C THR A 447 15.63 -7.81 26.70
N PRO A 448 16.55 -6.91 26.30
CA PRO A 448 17.20 -6.01 27.25
C PRO A 448 16.22 -4.92 27.70
N ALA A 449 16.31 -4.58 28.98
CA ALA A 449 15.47 -3.61 29.68
C ALA A 449 15.54 -2.19 29.08
N LEU A 450 14.38 -1.53 28.97
CA LEU A 450 14.27 -0.09 28.73
C LEU A 450 13.88 0.60 30.04
N ASN A 451 14.70 1.57 30.45
CA ASN A 451 14.43 2.47 31.56
C ASN A 451 13.36 3.50 31.16
N ALA A 452 12.39 3.71 32.04
CA ALA A 452 11.33 4.70 31.91
C ALA A 452 11.75 6.04 32.54
N ASP A 453 11.29 7.15 31.96
CA ASP A 453 11.20 8.45 32.64
C ASP A 453 9.94 9.20 32.12
N PRO A 454 9.04 9.71 32.98
CA PRO A 454 7.81 10.36 32.54
C PRO A 454 7.85 11.88 32.77
N ALA A 455 7.31 12.66 31.82
CA ALA A 455 6.80 13.99 32.12
C ALA A 455 5.63 14.35 31.20
N ALA A 456 4.50 14.64 31.84
CA ALA A 456 3.20 14.94 31.26
C ALA A 456 3.03 16.45 30.98
N THR A 457 2.18 16.80 30.03
CA THR A 457 1.50 18.10 30.01
C THR A 457 0.03 17.95 29.60
N GLN A 458 -0.83 18.64 30.36
CA GLN A 458 -2.27 18.71 30.23
C GLN A 458 -2.67 19.79 29.22
N SER A 459 -3.79 19.59 28.51
CA SER A 459 -4.49 20.62 27.75
C SER A 459 -5.87 20.91 28.37
N THR A 460 -6.32 22.16 28.28
CA THR A 460 -7.71 22.58 28.51
C THR A 460 -8.22 23.40 27.32
N PRO A 461 -9.55 23.42 27.06
CA PRO A 461 -10.10 23.74 25.75
C PRO A 461 -10.64 25.17 25.65
N THR A 462 -10.71 25.72 24.43
CA THR A 462 -11.46 26.94 24.12
C THR A 462 -12.53 26.69 23.06
N LYS A 463 -13.57 27.52 23.16
CA LYS A 463 -14.91 27.37 22.56
C LYS A 463 -15.04 28.14 21.24
N ASP A 464 -15.83 27.55 20.37
CA ASP A 464 -16.34 27.95 19.05
C ASP A 464 -17.04 29.34 18.96
N ARG A 465 -16.86 30.04 17.81
CA ARG A 465 -17.96 30.71 17.06
C ARG A 465 -17.59 31.12 15.61
N SER A 466 -18.53 30.79 14.71
CA SER A 466 -18.60 30.83 13.22
C SER A 466 -18.29 32.13 12.44
N MET A 467 -17.73 31.97 11.21
CA MET A 467 -18.37 32.27 9.91
C MET A 467 -17.69 31.51 8.74
N THR A 468 -18.50 31.12 7.75
CA THR A 468 -18.22 30.26 6.55
C THR A 468 -17.41 28.98 6.78
N THR A 469 -17.67 28.30 7.88
CA THR A 469 -17.16 26.96 8.12
C THR A 469 -18.04 25.95 7.40
N ILE A 470 -17.44 25.05 6.60
CA ILE A 470 -18.14 23.88 6.06
C ILE A 470 -18.50 23.02 7.27
N THR A 471 -19.79 22.84 7.55
CA THR A 471 -20.28 21.97 8.62
C THR A 471 -20.71 20.62 8.04
N PRO A 472 -20.92 19.59 8.88
CA PRO A 472 -21.50 18.32 8.42
C PRO A 472 -22.82 18.49 7.66
N ASP A 473 -23.63 19.50 8.01
CA ASP A 473 -24.90 19.78 7.33
C ASP A 473 -24.73 20.31 5.90
N ASN A 474 -23.55 20.86 5.57
CA ASN A 474 -23.21 21.27 4.21
C ASN A 474 -22.77 20.09 3.34
N LEU A 475 -22.56 18.92 3.95
CA LEU A 475 -22.11 17.71 3.29
C LEU A 475 -23.31 16.81 2.97
N LEU A 476 -23.40 16.42 1.70
CA LEU A 476 -24.28 15.34 1.27
C LEU A 476 -23.81 14.01 1.86
N THR A 477 -24.77 13.15 2.20
CA THR A 477 -24.48 11.75 2.52
C THR A 477 -23.83 11.06 1.33
N LEU A 478 -23.10 9.95 1.55
CA LEU A 478 -22.43 9.22 0.47
C LEU A 478 -23.39 8.83 -0.67
N GLU A 479 -24.63 8.45 -0.32
CA GLU A 479 -25.67 8.12 -1.31
C GLU A 479 -26.13 9.36 -2.08
N ALA A 480 -26.47 10.45 -1.39
CA ALA A 480 -26.95 11.68 -2.01
C ALA A 480 -25.87 12.31 -2.89
N TYR A 481 -24.62 12.34 -2.41
CA TYR A 481 -23.47 12.82 -3.16
C TYR A 481 -23.24 11.97 -4.42
N SER A 482 -23.28 10.64 -4.32
CA SER A 482 -23.08 9.75 -5.46
C SER A 482 -24.08 10.00 -6.60
N LYS A 483 -25.33 10.37 -6.27
CA LYS A 483 -26.37 10.69 -7.27
C LYS A 483 -26.07 11.97 -8.06
N VAL A 484 -25.48 12.98 -7.41
CA VAL A 484 -25.24 14.31 -8.02
C VAL A 484 -23.77 14.54 -8.39
N ARG A 485 -22.90 13.58 -8.11
CA ARG A 485 -21.44 13.74 -8.18
C ARG A 485 -20.96 14.25 -9.53
N ASN A 486 -21.46 13.69 -10.63
CA ASN A 486 -20.98 14.06 -11.96
C ASN A 486 -21.31 15.52 -12.27
N ASP A 487 -22.52 15.97 -11.93
CA ASP A 487 -22.95 17.37 -12.10
C ASP A 487 -22.19 18.30 -11.15
N PHE A 488 -22.02 17.89 -9.89
CA PHE A 488 -21.27 18.68 -8.90
C PHE A 488 -19.79 18.79 -9.28
N ARG A 489 -19.17 17.71 -9.76
CA ARG A 489 -17.80 17.73 -10.30
C ARG A 489 -17.70 18.64 -11.52
N ALA A 490 -18.63 18.55 -12.47
CA ALA A 490 -18.64 19.43 -13.65
C ALA A 490 -18.73 20.91 -13.24
N LYS A 491 -19.61 21.22 -12.27
CA LYS A 491 -19.73 22.55 -11.67
C LYS A 491 -18.41 23.01 -11.04
N VAL A 492 -17.76 22.18 -10.23
CA VAL A 492 -16.50 22.52 -9.56
C VAL A 492 -15.36 22.66 -10.57
N MET A 493 -15.27 21.82 -11.60
CA MET A 493 -14.24 21.94 -12.64
C MET A 493 -14.42 23.23 -13.45
N MET A 494 -15.66 23.62 -13.75
CA MET A 494 -15.96 24.89 -14.40
C MET A 494 -15.56 26.07 -13.51
N HIS A 495 -15.88 25.99 -12.22
CA HIS A 495 -15.50 27.00 -11.21
C HIS A 495 -13.98 27.12 -11.07
N LYS A 496 -13.24 26.01 -11.01
CA LYS A 496 -11.77 26.01 -10.92
C LYS A 496 -11.08 26.74 -12.08
N LYS A 497 -11.72 26.90 -13.25
CA LYS A 497 -11.17 27.67 -14.37
C LYS A 497 -10.97 29.15 -14.01
N THR A 498 -11.83 29.74 -13.19
CA THR A 498 -11.69 31.13 -12.73
C THR A 498 -10.90 31.27 -11.43
N ARG A 499 -10.39 30.14 -10.90
CA ARG A 499 -9.60 30.09 -9.66
C ARG A 499 -8.13 29.72 -9.92
N LYS A 500 -7.78 29.40 -11.17
CA LYS A 500 -6.44 28.97 -11.58
C LYS A 500 -5.68 30.10 -12.24
N ILE A 501 -4.45 30.33 -11.80
CA ILE A 501 -3.49 31.30 -12.36
C ILE A 501 -2.17 30.57 -12.65
N HIS A 502 -1.60 30.77 -13.84
CA HIS A 502 -0.28 30.26 -14.19
C HIS A 502 0.77 31.37 -14.04
N LEU A 503 1.77 31.16 -13.19
CA LEU A 503 2.90 32.07 -12.98
C LEU A 503 4.13 31.53 -13.74
N GLY A 504 4.29 32.00 -14.97
CA GLY A 504 5.27 31.46 -15.91
C GLY A 504 4.86 30.07 -16.41
N ASP A 505 5.85 29.28 -16.81
CA ASP A 505 5.63 28.01 -17.52
C ASP A 505 5.41 26.81 -16.58
N HIS A 506 5.88 26.89 -15.34
CA HIS A 506 6.00 25.73 -14.44
C HIS A 506 5.32 25.90 -13.08
N VAL A 507 4.70 27.04 -12.79
CA VAL A 507 4.01 27.26 -11.51
C VAL A 507 2.54 27.59 -11.74
N THR A 508 1.67 26.84 -11.07
CA THR A 508 0.22 27.05 -11.09
C THR A 508 -0.27 27.33 -9.68
N LEU A 509 -0.97 28.46 -9.49
CA LEU A 509 -1.74 28.75 -8.29
C LEU A 509 -3.21 28.38 -8.51
N ILE A 510 -3.78 27.61 -7.59
CA ILE A 510 -5.22 27.33 -7.54
C ILE A 510 -5.75 27.94 -6.25
N PHE A 511 -6.50 29.02 -6.36
CA PHE A 511 -7.11 29.69 -5.22
C PHE A 511 -8.31 28.89 -4.72
N GLU A 512 -8.25 28.46 -3.47
CA GLU A 512 -9.28 27.64 -2.85
C GLU A 512 -10.41 28.50 -2.30
N ASP A 513 -11.63 27.96 -2.27
CA ASP A 513 -12.81 28.55 -1.65
C ASP A 513 -13.74 27.47 -1.11
N GLU A 514 -14.89 27.86 -0.55
CA GLU A 514 -15.88 26.93 0.00
C GLU A 514 -16.24 25.81 -0.99
N LEU A 515 -16.43 26.13 -2.28
CA LEU A 515 -16.89 25.17 -3.26
C LEU A 515 -15.78 24.18 -3.64
N THR A 516 -14.53 24.65 -3.77
CA THR A 516 -13.40 23.76 -4.08
C THR A 516 -13.06 22.85 -2.91
N ILE A 517 -13.10 23.37 -1.68
CA ILE A 517 -12.81 22.62 -0.47
C ILE A 517 -13.93 21.65 -0.13
N ARG A 518 -15.21 22.06 -0.20
CA ARG A 518 -16.34 21.14 0.01
C ARG A 518 -16.32 19.99 -0.98
N TYR A 519 -15.92 20.24 -2.23
CA TYR A 519 -15.73 19.18 -3.22
C TYR A 519 -14.62 18.21 -2.83
N GLN A 520 -13.48 18.69 -2.33
CA GLN A 520 -12.39 17.84 -1.86
C GLN A 520 -12.82 16.98 -0.67
N ILE A 521 -13.50 17.57 0.31
CA ILE A 521 -14.02 16.85 1.48
C ILE A 521 -15.03 15.78 1.03
N GLN A 522 -15.99 16.13 0.18
CA GLN A 522 -16.96 15.17 -0.36
C GLN A 522 -16.32 14.02 -1.13
N GLU A 523 -15.31 14.31 -1.96
CA GLU A 523 -14.58 13.27 -2.66
C GLU A 523 -13.80 12.39 -1.69
N MET A 524 -13.21 12.95 -0.64
CA MET A 524 -12.49 12.19 0.38
C MET A 524 -13.44 11.26 1.14
N LEU A 525 -14.55 11.78 1.65
CA LEU A 525 -15.57 10.98 2.34
C LEU A 525 -16.08 9.82 1.46
N ARG A 526 -16.32 10.09 0.17
CA ARG A 526 -16.77 9.06 -0.77
C ARG A 526 -15.69 8.02 -1.09
N VAL A 527 -14.46 8.44 -1.30
CA VAL A 527 -13.35 7.55 -1.67
C VAL A 527 -12.99 6.62 -0.50
N GLU A 528 -12.93 7.17 0.71
CA GLU A 528 -12.58 6.44 1.93
C GLU A 528 -13.81 5.79 2.61
N ARG A 529 -15.01 5.99 2.04
CA ARG A 529 -16.31 5.52 2.56
C ARG A 529 -16.54 5.96 4.02
N ILE A 530 -16.15 7.18 4.34
CA ILE A 530 -16.34 7.77 5.66
C ILE A 530 -17.81 8.20 5.78
N PHE A 531 -18.52 7.60 6.74
CA PHE A 531 -19.90 7.96 7.09
C PHE A 531 -20.11 8.12 8.59
N GLU A 532 -19.10 7.77 9.41
CA GLU A 532 -19.14 7.98 10.85
C GLU A 532 -18.87 9.45 11.18
N GLU A 533 -19.72 10.04 12.03
CA GLU A 533 -19.71 11.47 12.35
C GLU A 533 -18.33 11.98 12.81
N LYS A 534 -17.62 11.20 13.65
CA LYS A 534 -16.30 11.57 14.16
C LYS A 534 -15.24 11.66 13.06
N GLU A 535 -15.28 10.76 12.09
CA GLU A 535 -14.34 10.76 10.97
C GLU A 535 -14.69 11.88 9.98
N ILE A 536 -15.97 12.18 9.77
CA ILE A 536 -16.41 13.34 8.99
C ILE A 536 -15.87 14.65 9.61
N ILE A 537 -15.95 14.78 10.93
CA ILE A 537 -15.42 15.94 11.66
C ILE A 537 -13.90 16.05 11.48
N HIS A 538 -13.17 14.94 11.53
CA HIS A 538 -11.72 14.94 11.34
C HIS A 538 -11.31 15.43 9.94
N GLU A 539 -12.00 14.99 8.89
CA GLU A 539 -11.78 15.48 7.53
C GLU A 539 -12.11 16.97 7.41
N LEU A 540 -13.22 17.42 8.02
CA LEU A 540 -13.57 18.84 8.07
C LEU A 540 -12.45 19.67 8.70
N GLU A 541 -11.92 19.26 9.87
CA GLU A 541 -10.84 19.96 10.57
C GLU A 541 -9.55 20.04 9.75
N THR A 542 -9.27 19.02 8.92
CA THR A 542 -8.08 18.97 8.07
C THR A 542 -8.15 19.96 6.90
N TYR A 543 -9.32 20.11 6.29
CA TYR A 543 -9.49 20.88 5.05
C TYR A 543 -10.03 22.30 5.28
N THR A 544 -10.73 22.55 6.39
CA THR A 544 -11.30 23.87 6.73
C THR A 544 -10.26 24.99 6.77
N PRO A 545 -9.01 24.80 7.26
CA PRO A 545 -7.98 25.83 7.22
C PRO A 545 -7.66 26.35 5.81
N LEU A 546 -8.01 25.60 4.75
CA LEU A 546 -7.80 26.00 3.36
C LEU A 546 -8.93 26.90 2.81
N VAL A 547 -9.98 27.16 3.58
CA VAL A 547 -11.05 28.09 3.20
C VAL A 547 -10.63 29.53 3.58
N PRO A 548 -10.74 30.51 2.67
CA PRO A 548 -10.58 31.93 2.98
C PRO A 548 -11.50 32.41 4.11
N ASP A 549 -11.02 33.31 4.96
CA ASP A 549 -11.76 33.83 6.13
C ASP A 549 -12.33 35.25 5.95
N GLY A 550 -12.30 35.78 4.72
CA GLY A 550 -12.71 37.15 4.41
C GLY A 550 -11.56 38.15 4.36
N HIS A 551 -10.42 37.87 4.99
CA HIS A 551 -9.28 38.79 5.06
C HIS A 551 -8.03 38.26 4.37
N ASN A 552 -8.08 37.00 3.91
CA ASN A 552 -7.01 36.38 3.16
C ASN A 552 -7.51 35.62 1.94
N TRP A 553 -6.55 35.30 1.08
CA TRP A 553 -6.70 34.27 0.07
C TRP A 553 -5.89 33.04 0.44
N LYS A 554 -6.45 31.86 0.20
CA LYS A 554 -5.77 30.58 0.30
C LYS A 554 -5.54 30.01 -1.09
N ALA A 555 -4.35 29.49 -1.37
CA ALA A 555 -4.03 28.91 -2.66
C ALA A 555 -3.18 27.65 -2.52
N THR A 556 -3.49 26.65 -3.34
CA THR A 556 -2.60 25.53 -3.60
C THR A 556 -1.64 25.92 -4.74
N MET A 557 -0.35 26.00 -4.45
CA MET A 557 0.70 26.15 -5.45
C MET A 557 1.16 24.78 -5.94
N MET A 558 1.33 24.61 -7.25
CA MET A 558 1.88 23.42 -7.88
C MET A 558 3.06 23.80 -8.77
N ILE A 559 4.18 23.08 -8.62
CA ILE A 559 5.38 23.20 -9.47
C ILE A 559 5.41 21.99 -10.41
N GLU A 560 5.24 22.25 -11.70
CA GLU A 560 4.94 21.27 -12.74
C GLU A 560 6.07 21.21 -13.77
N TYR A 561 6.84 20.10 -13.74
CA TYR A 561 7.79 19.71 -14.77
C TYR A 561 7.40 18.31 -15.27
N PRO A 562 7.22 18.10 -16.59
CA PRO A 562 6.82 16.81 -17.16
C PRO A 562 7.84 15.70 -16.85
N ASP A 563 9.13 15.99 -17.05
CA ASP A 563 10.22 15.06 -16.79
C ASP A 563 10.54 14.98 -15.29
N PRO A 564 10.59 13.77 -14.68
CA PRO A 564 10.79 13.61 -13.24
C PRO A 564 12.20 13.95 -12.76
N ASP A 565 13.23 13.79 -13.60
CA ASP A 565 14.62 14.07 -13.25
C ASP A 565 14.87 15.58 -13.32
N GLU A 566 14.36 16.24 -14.37
CA GLU A 566 14.30 17.69 -14.46
C GLU A 566 13.54 18.27 -13.27
N ARG A 567 12.35 17.74 -12.94
CA ARG A 567 11.59 18.19 -11.77
C ARG A 567 12.40 18.11 -10.49
N ALA A 568 13.12 17.00 -10.26
CA ALA A 568 13.92 16.83 -9.06
C ALA A 568 15.09 17.83 -9.01
N MET A 569 15.82 18.00 -10.12
CA MET A 569 16.91 18.98 -10.23
C MET A 569 16.40 20.42 -10.00
N ARG A 570 15.26 20.76 -10.59
CA ARG A 570 14.66 22.09 -10.51
C ARG A 570 14.15 22.39 -9.11
N LEU A 571 13.47 21.45 -8.45
CA LEU A 571 13.03 21.61 -7.05
C LEU A 571 14.19 21.79 -6.08
N ALA A 572 15.34 21.14 -6.33
CA ALA A 572 16.54 21.35 -5.51
C ALA A 572 17.11 22.77 -5.64
N THR A 573 16.91 23.43 -6.79
CA THR A 573 17.34 24.83 -6.99
C THR A 573 16.33 25.85 -6.48
N MET A 574 15.11 25.44 -6.12
CA MET A 574 13.98 26.32 -5.78
C MET A 574 13.60 26.28 -4.29
N ILE A 575 14.53 25.95 -3.40
CA ILE A 575 14.29 25.94 -1.95
C ILE A 575 13.81 27.31 -1.47
N GLY A 576 12.68 27.37 -0.78
CA GLY A 576 12.02 28.58 -0.30
C GLY A 576 11.32 29.40 -1.39
N ILE A 577 10.98 28.80 -2.54
CA ILE A 577 10.22 29.47 -3.61
C ILE A 577 8.82 29.90 -3.16
N GLU A 578 8.19 29.11 -2.30
CA GLU A 578 6.87 29.36 -1.72
C GLU A 578 6.80 30.67 -0.93
N ASP A 579 7.89 31.03 -0.23
CA ASP A 579 8.02 32.28 0.53
C ASP A 579 8.27 33.51 -0.37
N LYS A 580 8.50 33.29 -1.67
CA LYS A 580 8.77 34.33 -2.67
C LYS A 580 7.61 34.58 -3.61
N VAL A 581 6.50 33.86 -3.44
CA VAL A 581 5.26 34.15 -4.15
C VAL A 581 4.62 35.39 -3.54
N TRP A 582 4.24 36.36 -4.37
CA TRP A 582 3.65 37.61 -3.93
C TRP A 582 2.42 37.99 -4.74
N ILE A 583 1.54 38.75 -4.10
CA ILE A 583 0.44 39.49 -4.73
C ILE A 583 0.62 40.98 -4.48
N LYS A 584 0.10 41.83 -5.36
CA LYS A 584 0.16 43.28 -5.18
C LYS A 584 -1.11 43.95 -5.67
N VAL A 585 -1.65 44.83 -4.84
CA VAL A 585 -2.84 45.63 -5.12
C VAL A 585 -2.41 47.05 -5.46
N ALA A 586 -2.53 47.44 -6.73
CA ALA A 586 -2.15 48.76 -7.23
C ALA A 586 -0.79 49.26 -6.67
N ASN A 587 -0.81 50.36 -5.91
CA ASN A 587 0.40 51.00 -5.35
C ASN A 587 0.72 50.54 -3.92
N HIS A 588 -0.02 49.58 -3.37
CA HIS A 588 0.29 49.03 -2.06
C HIS A 588 1.59 48.20 -2.10
N PRO A 589 2.27 48.02 -0.96
CA PRO A 589 3.37 47.07 -0.85
C PRO A 589 2.93 45.65 -1.27
N PRO A 590 3.82 44.85 -1.88
CA PRO A 590 3.51 43.45 -2.18
C PRO A 590 3.28 42.66 -0.88
N VAL A 591 2.30 41.77 -0.92
CA VAL A 591 2.00 40.80 0.13
C VAL A 591 2.62 39.48 -0.30
N TYR A 592 3.61 39.00 0.44
CA TYR A 592 4.20 37.69 0.22
C TYR A 592 3.34 36.62 0.88
N ALA A 593 3.33 35.42 0.28
CA ALA A 593 2.67 34.27 0.83
C ALA A 593 3.26 33.90 2.20
N ILE A 594 2.39 33.45 3.09
CA ILE A 594 2.76 32.68 4.26
C ILE A 594 2.49 31.23 3.87
N ALA A 595 3.54 30.42 3.80
CA ALA A 595 3.44 29.07 3.26
C ALA A 595 3.42 28.00 4.36
N ASP A 596 2.67 26.93 4.11
CA ASP A 596 2.75 25.63 4.80
C ASP A 596 2.66 25.67 6.34
N GLU A 597 1.89 26.62 6.89
CA GLU A 597 1.71 26.82 8.34
C GLU A 597 1.23 25.58 9.10
N ASP A 598 0.56 24.66 8.40
CA ASP A 598 -0.01 23.44 8.96
C ASP A 598 0.88 22.19 8.78
N LEU A 599 1.97 22.25 8.01
CA LEU A 599 2.82 21.10 7.68
C LEU A 599 4.26 21.51 7.29
N GLU A 600 5.30 20.93 7.91
CA GLU A 600 6.66 21.05 7.38
C GLU A 600 6.78 20.28 6.04
N ARG A 601 6.93 21.01 4.92
CA ARG A 601 6.96 20.46 3.55
C ARG A 601 8.31 20.58 2.84
N GLU A 602 9.26 21.31 3.41
CA GLU A 602 10.64 21.37 2.92
C GLU A 602 11.58 20.42 3.67
N ASN A 603 12.70 20.07 3.04
CA ASN A 603 13.84 19.48 3.72
C ASN A 603 15.15 20.16 3.27
N SER A 604 16.27 19.81 3.88
CA SER A 604 17.58 20.42 3.56
C SER A 604 18.10 20.15 2.15
N GLU A 605 17.40 19.35 1.33
CA GLU A 605 17.84 18.92 0.00
C GLU A 605 16.98 19.47 -1.15
N LYS A 606 15.69 19.74 -0.93
CA LYS A 606 14.77 20.26 -1.96
C LYS A 606 13.44 20.75 -1.40
N THR A 607 12.78 21.65 -2.14
CA THR A 607 11.39 22.06 -1.86
C THR A 607 10.36 21.05 -2.39
N ALA A 608 9.09 21.20 -1.99
CA ALA A 608 7.99 20.35 -2.43
C ALA A 608 7.46 20.77 -3.81
N SER A 609 6.78 19.86 -4.51
CA SER A 609 6.07 20.24 -5.75
C SER A 609 4.70 20.85 -5.49
N VAL A 610 4.23 20.86 -4.24
CA VAL A 610 2.91 21.39 -3.84
C VAL A 610 3.01 22.09 -2.49
N HIS A 611 2.57 23.34 -2.43
CA HIS A 611 2.56 24.17 -1.22
C HIS A 611 1.17 24.76 -0.98
N PHE A 612 0.85 25.05 0.27
CA PHE A 612 -0.32 25.81 0.65
C PHE A 612 0.10 27.22 1.04
N LEU A 613 -0.48 28.19 0.36
CA LEU A 613 -0.14 29.60 0.50
C LEU A 613 -1.33 30.36 1.10
N ARG A 614 -1.04 31.24 2.05
CA ARG A 614 -1.97 32.24 2.55
C ARG A 614 -1.45 33.64 2.22
N PHE A 615 -2.31 34.48 1.67
CA PHE A 615 -2.02 35.90 1.43
C PHE A 615 -2.91 36.75 2.30
N GLU A 616 -2.34 37.48 3.25
CA GLU A 616 -3.08 38.33 4.18
C GLU A 616 -3.27 39.74 3.59
N LEU A 617 -4.52 40.17 3.38
CA LEU A 617 -4.81 41.49 2.82
C LEU A 617 -5.27 42.46 3.90
N THR A 618 -4.80 43.70 3.83
CA THR A 618 -5.33 44.75 4.70
C THR A 618 -6.69 45.24 4.19
N VAL A 619 -7.50 45.79 5.09
CA VAL A 619 -8.82 46.36 4.76
C VAL A 619 -8.73 47.39 3.63
N ASP A 620 -7.67 48.20 3.58
CA ASP A 620 -7.47 49.19 2.51
C ASP A 620 -7.19 48.53 1.16
N MET A 621 -6.42 47.43 1.13
CA MET A 621 -6.20 46.64 -0.10
C MET A 621 -7.52 46.02 -0.59
N ILE A 622 -8.32 45.46 0.33
CA ILE A 622 -9.63 44.87 0.00
C ILE A 622 -10.56 45.93 -0.60
N ARG A 623 -10.67 47.11 0.03
CA ARG A 623 -11.48 48.24 -0.49
C ARG A 623 -10.98 48.71 -1.85
N ALA A 624 -9.67 48.81 -2.04
CA ALA A 624 -9.10 49.18 -3.33
C ALA A 624 -9.46 48.17 -4.42
N LEU A 625 -9.37 46.86 -4.14
CA LEU A 625 -9.80 45.81 -5.06
C LEU A 625 -11.31 45.90 -5.36
N GLN A 626 -12.16 46.15 -4.37
CA GLN A 626 -13.60 46.36 -4.61
C GLN A 626 -13.88 47.59 -5.48
N GLN A 627 -13.03 48.62 -5.42
CA GLN A 627 -13.11 49.83 -6.25
C GLN A 627 -12.47 49.69 -7.64
N GLY A 628 -12.03 48.50 -8.03
CA GLY A 628 -11.48 48.27 -9.37
C GLY A 628 -9.95 48.35 -9.47
N ALA A 629 -9.22 48.39 -8.35
CA ALA A 629 -7.76 48.39 -8.37
C ALA A 629 -7.17 47.17 -9.10
N VAL A 630 -6.06 47.40 -9.80
CA VAL A 630 -5.30 46.35 -10.50
C VAL A 630 -4.70 45.38 -9.47
N LEU A 631 -4.84 44.08 -9.75
CA LEU A 631 -4.21 43.01 -9.00
C LEU A 631 -3.10 42.41 -9.87
N SER A 632 -1.88 42.38 -9.35
CA SER A 632 -0.74 41.69 -9.95
C SER A 632 -0.23 40.59 -9.02
N MET A 633 0.48 39.62 -9.58
CA MET A 633 1.04 38.49 -8.84
C MET A 633 2.38 38.10 -9.45
N GLY A 634 3.27 37.50 -8.66
CA GLY A 634 4.55 37.03 -9.15
C GLY A 634 5.30 36.14 -8.18
N ILE A 635 6.50 35.74 -8.61
CA ILE A 635 7.46 34.95 -7.83
C ILE A 635 8.82 35.62 -7.97
N ASP A 636 9.42 35.99 -6.84
CA ASP A 636 10.73 36.64 -6.79
C ASP A 636 11.78 35.68 -6.21
N HIS A 637 11.92 34.50 -6.81
CA HIS A 637 12.90 33.50 -6.41
C HIS A 637 14.12 33.52 -7.35
N PRO A 638 15.38 33.43 -6.86
CA PRO A 638 16.58 33.46 -7.73
C PRO A 638 16.60 32.41 -8.85
N ALA A 639 16.00 31.24 -8.62
CA ALA A 639 15.93 30.15 -9.60
C ALA A 639 14.65 30.16 -10.47
N TYR A 640 13.68 31.03 -10.16
CA TYR A 640 12.42 31.13 -10.88
C TYR A 640 11.76 32.50 -10.68
N GLN A 641 11.68 33.29 -11.75
CA GLN A 641 11.03 34.60 -11.75
C GLN A 641 9.87 34.62 -12.73
N ALA A 642 8.70 35.06 -12.28
CA ALA A 642 7.52 35.19 -13.11
C ALA A 642 6.65 36.32 -12.58
N THR A 643 6.04 37.11 -13.47
CA THR A 643 5.17 38.22 -13.11
C THR A 643 3.96 38.27 -14.03
N ILE A 644 2.79 38.50 -13.43
CA ILE A 644 1.56 38.89 -14.12
C ILE A 644 1.22 40.31 -13.66
N ASP A 645 1.35 41.29 -14.57
CA ASP A 645 1.07 42.69 -14.28
C ASP A 645 -0.42 42.98 -14.04
N THR A 646 -1.31 42.15 -14.60
CA THR A 646 -2.76 42.29 -14.43
C THR A 646 -3.45 40.94 -14.48
N VAL A 647 -4.02 40.51 -13.35
CA VAL A 647 -4.86 39.31 -13.27
C VAL A 647 -6.13 39.51 -14.08
N ALA A 648 -6.50 38.52 -14.90
CA ALA A 648 -7.66 38.59 -15.78
C ALA A 648 -8.96 38.91 -15.01
N ALA A 649 -9.81 39.75 -15.59
CA ALA A 649 -10.99 40.30 -14.92
C ALA A 649 -11.94 39.22 -14.35
N GLY A 650 -12.14 38.11 -15.07
CA GLY A 650 -12.97 37.00 -14.60
C GLY A 650 -12.40 36.27 -13.37
N ILE A 651 -11.08 36.08 -13.32
CA ILE A 651 -10.40 35.49 -12.17
C ILE A 651 -10.44 36.46 -10.99
N ARG A 652 -10.09 37.74 -11.23
CA ARG A 652 -10.14 38.80 -10.22
C ARG A 652 -11.53 38.92 -9.57
N ALA A 653 -12.60 38.90 -10.38
CA ALA A 653 -13.97 38.92 -9.86
C ALA A 653 -14.29 37.67 -9.03
N SER A 654 -13.78 36.50 -9.43
CA SER A 654 -13.93 35.26 -8.66
C SER A 654 -13.24 35.34 -7.30
N LEU A 655 -11.99 35.84 -7.24
CA LEU A 655 -11.20 35.96 -6.02
C LEU A 655 -11.79 37.01 -5.05
N LEU A 656 -12.38 38.08 -5.58
CA LEU A 656 -13.03 39.10 -4.77
C LEU A 656 -14.20 38.57 -3.93
N ASN A 657 -14.83 37.46 -4.33
CA ASN A 657 -15.92 36.86 -3.56
C ASN A 657 -15.46 36.25 -2.24
N ASP A 658 -14.15 36.03 -2.07
CA ASP A 658 -13.58 35.46 -0.85
C ASP A 658 -13.28 36.52 0.21
N LEU A 659 -13.38 37.80 -0.15
CA LEU A 659 -12.94 38.92 0.69
C LEU A 659 -14.10 39.77 1.18
N THR A 660 -14.05 40.14 2.46
CA THR A 660 -15.01 41.01 3.14
C THR A 660 -14.28 42.23 3.70
N ALA A 661 -14.86 43.42 3.55
CA ALA A 661 -14.29 44.66 4.08
C ALA A 661 -14.85 45.03 5.47
N GLU A 662 -15.55 44.10 6.12
CA GLU A 662 -16.22 44.23 7.42
C GLU A 662 -15.32 43.80 8.59
#